data_AF-A0A836Q701-F1
#
_entry.id   AF-A0A836Q701-F1
#
_cell.length_a   1.000
_cell.length_b   1.000
_cell.length_c   1.000
_cell.angle_alpha   90.00
_cell.angle_beta   90.00
_cell.angle_gamma   90.00
#
_symmetry.space_group_name_H-M   'P 1'
#
loop_
_entity.id
_entity.type
_entity.pdbx_description
1 polymer ?
#
loop_
_entity_poly.entity_id
_entity_poly.type
_entity_poly.pdbx_seq_one_letter_code
_entity_poly.pdbx_strand_id
1 'polypeptide(L)'
;MQNSEDEFSDLRQRIKALETELAIEKLKNKQYENQATSAQEHLKETEKKLEQTGQNLSTSVHEKSQFIAKLTHELRTPLNGILGMTDLLLKTALNGEQRDQALVISESARSLLELINDFLDFSRIESGKAELEIIDFELIASVEAIADLLAEQSRQKGIELVSFVSPKLPAVLKGDPGSIRQVLLNLASNAVKFTQSGCVFMQATLLESLGADNLIVRFSVRDTGMGIESDNLERLFEPFTQASLSVKREFGGTGLGLTISRGLVNLMGGKLAVESTKGKGSHFWFDLPLKAVGGGLNGTATRELSGRVCLIISAFPPIAGVLDSYAAAWGMRVINTDSIDSALAVLGTIDQQKKAGAVIIDGDSVDAHRLFIEAEHRNLLSPKVRILLLTSNYNEDVESHMVAEGFAALLAKPVKYWSLYNTLEHILVKSLSPKLDRRLTVQIPKLAHADKVILVADDSPVNQKVALLQLKSLGLMARAVSSGEEALDQVATGDYALVLMDCQMPDMDGFQATKAIRKTEEGTNKRIPIIALTGSADAEGRAKCLDSGMDEVLIKPVAPNKLMEVIDRFLKGEQTEKQQRITQTILKPDASVVAATPLRDPVDFEELKKSCGVDVAHDIIVVYLSAAETLLGGLREARESRDAVALAALSHQLRGSSQAVGAQEMVTLSDKLSAHARKNSWIEAKETIESLIYSFSRLKKFTERVLAEDPDLLTK
;
A
#
# COMPACT_ATOMS: atom_id res chain seq x y z
N MET A 1 50.61 -30.69 102.72
CA MET A 1 50.21 -29.27 102.57
C MET A 1 50.85 -28.59 101.35
N GLN A 2 52.01 -29.04 100.83
CA GLN A 2 52.61 -28.45 99.62
C GLN A 2 51.87 -28.78 98.30
N ASN A 3 51.32 -29.99 98.12
CA ASN A 3 50.58 -30.34 96.89
C ASN A 3 49.28 -29.54 96.66
N SER A 4 48.64 -29.04 97.72
CA SER A 4 47.41 -28.26 97.57
C SER A 4 47.67 -26.78 97.22
N GLU A 5 48.84 -26.23 97.56
CA GLU A 5 49.19 -24.86 97.17
C GLU A 5 49.56 -24.75 95.69
N ASP A 6 50.22 -25.76 95.12
CA ASP A 6 50.54 -25.81 93.68
C ASP A 6 49.29 -25.98 92.80
N GLU A 7 48.34 -26.84 93.19
CA GLU A 7 47.07 -26.98 92.47
C GLU A 7 46.23 -25.70 92.50
N PHE A 8 46.21 -24.97 93.62
CA PHE A 8 45.53 -23.68 93.72
C PHE A 8 46.23 -22.56 92.93
N SER A 9 47.55 -22.62 92.81
CA SER A 9 48.34 -21.70 91.98
C SER A 9 48.06 -21.91 90.49
N ASP A 10 48.06 -23.17 90.03
CA ASP A 10 47.77 -23.54 88.64
C ASP A 10 46.32 -23.21 88.26
N LEU A 11 45.35 -23.44 89.16
CA LEU A 11 43.96 -23.06 88.95
C LEU A 11 43.78 -21.54 88.81
N ARG A 12 44.50 -20.74 89.63
CA ARG A 12 44.49 -19.27 89.53
C ARG A 12 45.11 -18.79 88.22
N GLN A 13 46.18 -19.41 87.75
CA GLN A 13 46.76 -19.11 86.43
C GLN A 13 45.80 -19.45 85.29
N ARG A 14 45.10 -20.60 85.38
CA ARG A 14 44.11 -21.02 84.38
C ARG A 14 42.90 -20.07 84.31
N ILE A 15 42.38 -19.65 85.46
CA ILE A 15 41.29 -18.66 85.55
C ILE A 15 41.73 -17.34 84.93
N LYS A 16 42.93 -16.86 85.27
CA LYS A 16 43.45 -15.61 84.73
C LYS A 16 43.67 -15.67 83.21
N ALA A 17 44.12 -16.81 82.69
CA ALA A 17 44.24 -17.05 81.25
C ALA A 17 42.87 -17.02 80.54
N LEU A 18 41.87 -17.70 81.09
CA LEU A 18 40.49 -17.69 80.57
C LEU A 18 39.86 -16.28 80.62
N GLU A 19 40.14 -15.50 81.67
CA GLU A 19 39.67 -14.10 81.77
C GLU A 19 40.27 -13.22 80.67
N THR A 20 41.56 -13.38 80.37
CA THR A 20 42.21 -12.70 79.24
C THR A 20 41.67 -13.15 77.89
N GLU A 21 41.41 -14.44 77.70
CA GLU A 21 40.88 -14.99 76.44
C GLU A 21 39.45 -14.48 76.19
N LEU A 22 38.61 -14.47 77.23
CA LEU A 22 37.27 -13.88 77.20
C LEU A 22 37.31 -12.37 76.92
N ALA A 23 38.29 -11.64 77.45
CA ALA A 23 38.46 -10.22 77.18
C ALA A 23 38.86 -9.95 75.72
N ILE A 24 39.74 -10.78 75.15
CA ILE A 24 40.15 -10.71 73.73
C ILE A 24 38.97 -11.02 72.81
N GLU A 25 38.16 -12.03 73.14
CA GLU A 25 37.00 -12.41 72.33
C GLU A 25 35.89 -11.36 72.36
N LYS A 26 35.64 -10.73 73.53
CA LYS A 26 34.75 -9.56 73.64
C LYS A 26 35.22 -8.38 72.80
N LEU A 27 36.54 -8.13 72.76
CA LEU A 27 37.13 -7.09 71.91
C LEU A 27 36.94 -7.39 70.42
N LYS A 28 37.16 -8.64 70.00
CA LYS A 28 36.92 -9.07 68.62
C LYS A 28 35.46 -8.95 68.21
N ASN A 29 34.52 -9.41 69.05
CA ASN A 29 33.09 -9.27 68.77
C ASN A 29 32.66 -7.81 68.64
N LYS A 30 33.14 -6.94 69.54
CA LYS A 30 32.88 -5.50 69.42
C LYS A 30 33.47 -4.89 68.15
N GLN A 31 34.61 -5.41 67.69
CA GLN A 31 35.22 -4.99 66.43
C GLN A 31 34.41 -5.45 65.20
N TYR A 32 33.89 -6.68 65.23
CA TYR A 32 32.99 -7.19 64.19
C TYR A 32 31.65 -6.48 64.15
N GLU A 33 31.05 -6.16 65.30
CA GLU A 33 29.82 -5.35 65.37
C GLU A 33 30.04 -3.96 64.78
N ASN A 34 31.15 -3.31 65.09
CA ASN A 34 31.49 -2.00 64.51
C ASN A 34 31.70 -2.09 63.00
N GLN A 35 32.37 -3.14 62.51
CA GLN A 35 32.56 -3.37 61.06
C GLN A 35 31.25 -3.65 60.34
N ALA A 36 30.37 -4.48 60.94
CA ALA A 36 29.06 -4.78 60.39
C ALA A 36 28.18 -3.53 60.32
N THR A 37 28.19 -2.71 61.37
CA THR A 37 27.43 -1.45 61.43
C THR A 37 27.92 -0.47 60.36
N SER A 38 29.25 -0.28 60.24
CA SER A 38 29.85 0.58 59.22
C SER A 38 29.56 0.08 57.78
N ALA A 39 29.62 -1.24 57.55
CA ALA A 39 29.25 -1.82 56.25
C ALA A 39 27.77 -1.60 55.93
N GLN A 40 26.89 -1.73 56.91
CA GLN A 40 25.45 -1.54 56.74
C GLN A 40 25.07 -0.07 56.49
N GLU A 41 25.79 0.87 57.11
CA GLU A 41 25.67 2.31 56.82
C GLU A 41 26.14 2.64 55.40
N HIS A 42 27.30 2.12 54.98
CA HIS A 42 27.80 2.28 53.60
C HIS A 42 26.83 1.70 52.56
N LEU A 43 26.22 0.54 52.84
CA LEU A 43 25.26 -0.10 51.94
C LEU A 43 23.99 0.74 51.79
N LYS A 44 23.44 1.26 52.90
CA LYS A 44 22.31 2.21 52.85
C LYS A 44 22.63 3.49 52.11
N GLU A 45 23.84 4.02 52.29
CA GLU A 45 24.25 5.26 51.63
C GLU A 45 24.42 5.06 50.10
N THR A 46 24.94 3.91 49.69
CA THR A 46 25.06 3.54 48.28
C THR A 46 23.71 3.24 47.63
N GLU A 47 22.79 2.54 48.31
CA GLU A 47 21.40 2.35 47.87
C GLU A 47 20.69 3.69 47.67
N LYS A 48 20.81 4.61 48.63
CA LYS A 48 20.21 5.95 48.52
C LYS A 48 20.79 6.77 47.38
N LYS A 49 22.11 6.70 47.15
CA LYS A 49 22.76 7.34 46.00
C LYS A 49 22.29 6.74 44.67
N LEU A 50 22.16 5.42 44.59
CA LEU A 50 21.63 4.72 43.41
C LEU A 50 20.20 5.16 43.12
N GLU A 51 19.36 5.22 44.14
CA GLU A 51 17.96 5.64 44.00
C GLU A 51 17.84 7.11 43.56
N GLN A 52 18.60 8.03 44.16
CA GLN A 52 18.65 9.42 43.72
C GLN A 52 19.16 9.58 42.28
N THR A 53 20.20 8.82 41.91
CA THR A 53 20.75 8.85 40.56
C THR A 53 19.72 8.31 39.56
N GLY A 54 19.01 7.24 39.90
CA GLY A 54 17.94 6.66 39.10
C GLY A 54 16.75 7.61 38.90
N GLN A 55 16.32 8.27 39.99
CA GLN A 55 15.27 9.29 39.92
C GLN A 55 15.68 10.44 39.00
N ASN A 56 16.87 11.02 39.19
CA ASN A 56 17.38 12.12 38.36
C ASN A 56 17.48 11.74 36.87
N LEU A 57 17.90 10.51 36.57
CA LEU A 57 17.94 9.99 35.20
C LEU A 57 16.53 9.91 34.60
N SER A 58 15.57 9.38 35.35
CA SER A 58 14.17 9.26 34.92
C SER A 58 13.55 10.62 34.63
N THR A 59 13.78 11.63 35.49
CA THR A 59 13.27 12.99 35.28
C THR A 59 13.88 13.60 34.02
N SER A 60 15.21 13.47 33.83
CA SER A 60 15.90 14.02 32.66
C SER A 60 15.45 13.38 31.34
N VAL A 61 15.21 12.06 31.34
CA VAL A 61 14.63 11.34 30.18
C VAL A 61 13.21 11.84 29.90
N HIS A 62 12.39 12.00 30.95
CA HIS A 62 11.02 12.48 30.79
C HIS A 62 10.96 13.90 30.22
N GLU A 63 11.77 14.82 30.75
CA GLU A 63 11.88 16.20 30.28
C GLU A 63 12.35 16.27 28.82
N LYS A 64 13.35 15.46 28.44
CA LYS A 64 13.78 15.34 27.04
C LYS A 64 12.65 14.86 26.12
N SER A 65 11.91 13.82 26.50
CA SER A 65 10.80 13.31 25.69
C SER A 65 9.67 14.34 25.52
N GLN A 66 9.30 15.06 26.60
CA GLN A 66 8.28 16.11 26.52
C GLN A 66 8.74 17.28 25.64
N PHE A 67 10.00 17.67 25.75
CA PHE A 67 10.58 18.72 24.93
C PHE A 67 10.56 18.35 23.44
N ILE A 68 10.94 17.11 23.09
CA ILE A 68 10.91 16.61 21.71
C ILE A 68 9.46 16.55 21.17
N ALA A 69 8.50 16.10 21.97
CA ALA A 69 7.09 16.07 21.59
C ALA A 69 6.57 17.49 21.26
N LYS A 70 6.89 18.47 22.11
CA LYS A 70 6.49 19.87 21.90
C LYS A 70 7.16 20.47 20.66
N LEU A 71 8.48 20.30 20.50
CA LEU A 71 9.22 20.75 19.31
C LEU A 71 8.63 20.18 18.02
N THR A 72 8.26 18.90 18.04
CA THR A 72 7.67 18.26 16.85
C THR A 72 6.34 18.88 16.47
N HIS A 73 5.47 19.16 17.45
CA HIS A 73 4.22 19.85 17.19
C HIS A 73 4.44 21.23 16.54
N GLU A 74 5.41 21.99 17.07
CA GLU A 74 5.81 23.30 16.53
C GLU A 74 6.41 23.22 15.11
N LEU A 75 7.08 22.12 14.76
CA LEU A 75 7.61 21.90 13.40
C LEU A 75 6.55 21.37 12.44
N ARG A 76 5.59 20.57 12.91
CA ARG A 76 4.54 19.95 12.10
C ARG A 76 3.55 20.99 11.58
N THR A 77 3.17 21.95 12.41
CA THR A 77 2.20 23.01 12.05
C THR A 77 2.60 23.82 10.81
N PRO A 78 3.80 24.43 10.72
CA PRO A 78 4.21 25.16 9.53
C PRO A 78 4.40 24.25 8.32
N LEU A 79 4.85 23.01 8.50
CA LEU A 79 5.00 22.04 7.39
C LEU A 79 3.67 21.62 6.79
N ASN A 80 2.65 21.41 7.61
CA ASN A 80 1.29 21.16 7.15
C ASN A 80 0.73 22.35 6.38
N GLY A 81 1.06 23.58 6.80
CA GLY A 81 0.73 24.80 6.07
C GLY A 81 1.39 24.84 4.69
N ILE A 82 2.68 24.51 4.59
CA ILE A 82 3.41 24.43 3.32
C ILE A 82 2.77 23.38 2.41
N LEU A 83 2.57 22.14 2.90
CA LEU A 83 1.95 21.07 2.11
C LEU A 83 0.55 21.43 1.64
N GLY A 84 -0.27 21.98 2.52
CA GLY A 84 -1.61 22.44 2.18
C GLY A 84 -1.57 23.48 1.05
N MET A 85 -0.71 24.49 1.16
CA MET A 85 -0.58 25.52 0.12
C MET A 85 -0.02 24.97 -1.20
N THR A 86 0.95 24.07 -1.14
CA THR A 86 1.55 23.46 -2.33
C THR A 86 0.58 22.51 -3.04
N ASP A 87 -0.18 21.69 -2.31
CA ASP A 87 -1.24 20.84 -2.88
C ASP A 87 -2.35 21.67 -3.54
N LEU A 88 -2.64 22.87 -3.00
CA LEU A 88 -3.59 23.81 -3.59
C LEU A 88 -3.02 24.46 -4.85
N LEU A 89 -1.75 24.86 -4.84
CA LEU A 89 -1.05 25.37 -6.02
C LEU A 89 -1.06 24.33 -7.15
N LEU A 90 -0.80 23.05 -6.85
CA LEU A 90 -0.79 21.97 -7.83
C LEU A 90 -2.15 21.70 -8.50
N LYS A 91 -3.25 22.20 -7.90
CA LYS A 91 -4.62 22.14 -8.41
C LYS A 91 -5.02 23.37 -9.24
N THR A 92 -4.18 24.39 -9.36
CA THR A 92 -4.43 25.55 -10.24
C THR A 92 -3.75 25.37 -11.61
N ALA A 93 -4.02 26.29 -12.54
CA ALA A 93 -3.30 26.32 -13.81
C ALA A 93 -1.86 26.79 -13.58
N LEU A 94 -0.92 25.84 -13.63
CA LEU A 94 0.52 26.08 -13.57
C LEU A 94 1.16 25.78 -14.92
N ASN A 95 2.20 26.52 -15.27
CA ASN A 95 3.08 26.11 -16.38
C ASN A 95 3.98 24.93 -15.95
N GLY A 96 4.66 24.28 -16.90
CA GLY A 96 5.47 23.07 -16.62
C GLY A 96 6.53 23.29 -15.53
N GLU A 97 7.29 24.40 -15.62
CA GLU A 97 8.34 24.73 -14.66
C GLU A 97 7.78 25.02 -13.25
N GLN A 98 6.67 25.76 -13.16
CA GLN A 98 5.98 26.04 -11.89
C GLN A 98 5.40 24.77 -11.26
N ARG A 99 4.88 23.85 -12.07
CA ARG A 99 4.36 22.57 -11.61
C ARG A 99 5.48 21.71 -11.04
N ASP A 100 6.62 21.63 -11.73
CA ASP A 100 7.79 20.90 -11.25
C ASP A 100 8.32 21.49 -9.94
N GLN A 101 8.44 22.81 -9.83
CA GLN A 101 8.84 23.48 -8.58
C GLN A 101 7.88 23.19 -7.42
N ALA A 102 6.57 23.24 -7.68
CA ALA A 102 5.56 22.93 -6.67
C ALA A 102 5.62 21.44 -6.25
N LEU A 103 5.85 20.51 -7.19
CA LEU A 103 6.05 19.10 -6.87
C LEU A 103 7.27 18.90 -5.97
N VAL A 104 8.40 19.53 -6.28
CA VAL A 104 9.63 19.44 -5.46
C VAL A 104 9.42 20.00 -4.05
N ILE A 105 8.72 21.13 -3.90
CA ILE A 105 8.39 21.69 -2.58
C ILE A 105 7.52 20.71 -1.78
N SER A 106 6.50 20.13 -2.41
CA SER A 106 5.60 19.17 -1.76
C SER A 106 6.36 17.93 -1.31
N GLU A 107 7.18 17.35 -2.18
CA GLU A 107 8.01 16.17 -1.88
C GLU A 107 9.00 16.44 -0.75
N SER A 108 9.62 17.63 -0.74
CA SER A 108 10.55 18.05 0.30
C SER A 108 9.85 18.21 1.67
N ALA A 109 8.66 18.82 1.68
CA ALA A 109 7.89 19.01 2.91
C ALA A 109 7.33 17.68 3.46
N ARG A 110 6.90 16.75 2.60
CA ARG A 110 6.51 15.39 2.99
C ARG A 110 7.68 14.62 3.59
N SER A 111 8.84 14.66 2.92
CA SER A 111 10.06 14.04 3.41
C SER A 111 10.42 14.55 4.81
N LEU A 112 10.38 15.87 5.03
CA LEU A 112 10.70 16.45 6.34
C LEU A 112 9.72 16.04 7.44
N LEU A 113 8.42 15.93 7.14
CA LEU A 113 7.43 15.40 8.08
C LEU A 113 7.69 13.94 8.43
N GLU A 114 8.08 13.11 7.47
CA GLU A 114 8.49 11.73 7.72
C GLU A 114 9.70 11.68 8.66
N LEU A 115 10.74 12.50 8.44
CA LEU A 115 11.90 12.55 9.35
C LEU A 115 11.49 12.92 10.79
N ILE A 116 10.57 13.87 10.92
CA ILE A 116 10.07 14.34 12.21
C ILE A 116 9.25 13.25 12.92
N ASN A 117 8.40 12.54 12.18
CA ASN A 117 7.63 11.43 12.75
C ASN A 117 8.54 10.26 13.14
N ASP A 118 9.52 9.90 12.31
CA ASP A 118 10.55 8.90 12.64
C ASP A 118 11.27 9.25 13.96
N PHE A 119 11.62 10.52 14.14
CA PHE A 119 12.30 10.98 15.35
C PHE A 119 11.41 10.88 16.60
N LEU A 120 10.12 11.18 16.47
CA LEU A 120 9.15 10.99 17.55
C LEU A 120 8.97 9.52 17.93
N ASP A 121 8.78 8.66 16.92
CA ASP A 121 8.59 7.24 17.13
C ASP A 121 9.82 6.64 17.81
N PHE A 122 11.02 7.01 17.36
CA PHE A 122 12.27 6.66 18.03
C PHE A 122 12.30 7.12 19.49
N SER A 123 11.95 8.38 19.78
CA SER A 123 11.95 8.91 21.15
C SER A 123 10.93 8.22 22.07
N ARG A 124 9.75 7.88 21.54
CA ARG A 124 8.70 7.15 22.29
C ARG A 124 9.14 5.72 22.62
N ILE A 125 9.77 5.04 21.67
CA ILE A 125 10.32 3.69 21.85
C ILE A 125 11.46 3.71 22.88
N GLU A 126 12.43 4.63 22.74
CA GLU A 126 13.59 4.74 23.63
C GLU A 126 13.19 5.07 25.08
N SER A 127 12.16 5.91 25.26
CA SER A 127 11.63 6.26 26.58
C SER A 127 10.69 5.21 27.19
N GLY A 128 10.41 4.11 26.48
CA GLY A 128 9.49 3.05 26.94
C GLY A 128 8.02 3.49 27.03
N LYS A 129 7.65 4.60 26.38
CA LYS A 129 6.28 5.17 26.37
C LYS A 129 5.44 4.72 25.18
N ALA A 130 5.97 3.84 24.32
CA ALA A 130 5.23 3.30 23.20
C ALA A 130 4.22 2.25 23.69
N GLU A 131 2.94 2.49 23.42
CA GLU A 131 1.85 1.57 23.74
C GLU A 131 1.41 0.83 22.47
N LEU A 132 1.14 -0.48 22.59
CA LEU A 132 0.65 -1.30 21.49
C LEU A 132 -0.87 -1.35 21.47
N GLU A 133 -1.46 -1.16 20.31
CA GLU A 133 -2.91 -1.29 20.12
C GLU A 133 -3.27 -2.71 19.68
N ILE A 134 -3.57 -3.59 20.65
CA ILE A 134 -3.86 -5.00 20.37
C ILE A 134 -5.33 -5.20 19.97
N ILE A 135 -5.57 -5.31 18.67
CA ILE A 135 -6.90 -5.50 18.06
C ILE A 135 -6.95 -6.74 17.17
N ASP A 136 -8.16 -7.15 16.80
CA ASP A 136 -8.40 -8.19 15.82
C ASP A 136 -8.25 -7.59 14.41
N PHE A 137 -7.47 -8.22 13.54
CA PHE A 137 -7.19 -7.70 12.20
C PHE A 137 -7.06 -8.81 11.16
N GLU A 138 -7.43 -8.48 9.91
CA GLU A 138 -7.24 -9.38 8.77
C GLU A 138 -5.81 -9.30 8.23
N LEU A 139 -5.09 -10.42 8.31
CA LEU A 139 -3.67 -10.47 7.95
C LEU A 139 -3.46 -10.23 6.44
N ILE A 140 -4.27 -10.89 5.61
CA ILE A 140 -4.16 -10.79 4.14
C ILE A 140 -4.36 -9.34 3.69
N ALA A 141 -5.45 -8.70 4.12
CA ALA A 141 -5.75 -7.31 3.77
C ALA A 141 -4.64 -6.35 4.22
N SER A 142 -4.05 -6.60 5.39
CA SER A 142 -2.97 -5.76 5.94
C SER A 142 -1.68 -5.85 5.12
N VAL A 143 -1.28 -7.06 4.71
CA VAL A 143 -0.07 -7.28 3.89
C VAL A 143 -0.29 -6.80 2.45
N GLU A 144 -1.44 -7.09 1.84
CA GLU A 144 -1.75 -6.69 0.46
C GLU A 144 -1.89 -5.17 0.31
N ALA A 145 -2.41 -4.47 1.33
CA ALA A 145 -2.48 -3.01 1.32
C ALA A 145 -1.10 -2.34 1.20
N ILE A 146 -0.04 -2.97 1.74
CA ILE A 146 1.34 -2.48 1.59
C ILE A 146 1.83 -2.72 0.16
N ALA A 147 1.49 -3.88 -0.41
CA ALA A 147 1.85 -4.19 -1.78
C ALA A 147 1.23 -3.19 -2.77
N ASP A 148 -0.02 -2.77 -2.53
CA ASP A 148 -0.70 -1.73 -3.33
C ASP A 148 0.02 -0.38 -3.31
N LEU A 149 0.50 0.04 -2.13
CA LEU A 149 1.23 1.31 -1.99
C LEU A 149 2.54 1.33 -2.79
N LEU A 150 3.18 0.16 -2.93
CA LEU A 150 4.48 0.01 -3.59
C LEU A 150 4.38 -0.48 -5.04
N ALA A 151 3.20 -0.87 -5.50
CA ALA A 151 2.98 -1.47 -6.82
C ALA A 151 3.39 -0.52 -7.96
N GLU A 152 2.98 0.74 -7.89
CA GLU A 152 3.29 1.72 -8.94
C GLU A 152 4.78 2.07 -8.98
N GLN A 153 5.43 2.24 -7.83
CA GLN A 153 6.88 2.48 -7.75
C GLN A 153 7.67 1.30 -8.33
N SER A 154 7.22 0.07 -8.05
CA SER A 154 7.83 -1.15 -8.56
C SER A 154 7.68 -1.25 -10.07
N ARG A 155 6.48 -0.93 -10.59
CA ARG A 155 6.18 -0.91 -12.03
C ARG A 155 7.01 0.12 -12.78
N GLN A 156 7.16 1.33 -12.24
CA GLN A 156 7.99 2.39 -12.85
C GLN A 156 9.47 1.99 -12.96
N LYS A 157 9.96 1.18 -12.02
CA LYS A 157 11.32 0.61 -12.06
C LYS A 157 11.43 -0.68 -12.88
N GLY A 158 10.32 -1.25 -13.34
CA GLY A 158 10.29 -2.54 -14.00
C GLY A 158 10.72 -3.71 -13.10
N ILE A 159 10.55 -3.59 -11.78
CA ILE A 159 10.82 -4.67 -10.83
C ILE A 159 9.52 -5.40 -10.47
N GLU A 160 9.58 -6.73 -10.36
CA GLU A 160 8.43 -7.55 -9.98
C GLU A 160 8.19 -7.47 -8.47
N LEU A 161 7.00 -7.01 -8.06
CA LEU A 161 6.57 -7.03 -6.67
C LEU A 161 5.63 -8.20 -6.44
N VAL A 162 5.96 -9.05 -5.48
CA VAL A 162 5.17 -10.23 -5.14
C VAL A 162 4.78 -10.18 -3.67
N SER A 163 3.51 -10.45 -3.39
CA SER A 163 2.95 -10.54 -2.04
C SER A 163 2.42 -11.94 -1.78
N PHE A 164 2.73 -12.52 -0.63
CA PHE A 164 2.30 -13.86 -0.25
C PHE A 164 1.88 -13.94 1.22
N VAL A 165 0.69 -14.47 1.50
CA VAL A 165 0.28 -14.81 2.86
C VAL A 165 -0.06 -16.28 2.91
N SER A 166 0.65 -17.04 3.74
CA SER A 166 0.47 -18.48 3.80
C SER A 166 -0.99 -18.86 4.13
N PRO A 167 -1.64 -19.72 3.33
CA PRO A 167 -2.97 -20.24 3.63
C PRO A 167 -3.06 -21.04 4.95
N LYS A 168 -1.89 -21.44 5.49
CA LYS A 168 -1.78 -22.09 6.80
C LYS A 168 -1.93 -21.13 7.98
N LEU A 169 -2.02 -19.83 7.72
CA LEU A 169 -2.32 -18.84 8.75
C LEU A 169 -3.85 -18.61 8.83
N PRO A 170 -4.40 -18.33 10.02
CA PRO A 170 -5.78 -17.86 10.17
C PRO A 170 -6.04 -16.55 9.43
N ALA A 171 -7.30 -16.31 9.06
CA ALA A 171 -7.74 -15.06 8.42
C ALA A 171 -7.54 -13.86 9.33
N VAL A 172 -7.97 -14.02 10.58
CA VAL A 172 -7.97 -12.97 11.60
C VAL A 172 -6.98 -13.34 12.69
N LEU A 173 -6.08 -12.40 12.98
CA LEU A 173 -5.12 -12.48 14.06
C LEU A 173 -5.35 -11.33 15.03
N LYS A 174 -4.86 -11.49 16.26
CA LYS A 174 -4.87 -10.46 17.29
C LYS A 174 -3.45 -9.95 17.53
N GLY A 175 -3.27 -8.65 17.41
CA GLY A 175 -1.98 -7.96 17.50
C GLY A 175 -2.11 -6.48 17.16
N ASP A 176 -1.00 -5.79 16.95
CA ASP A 176 -0.97 -4.39 16.53
C ASP A 176 -0.72 -4.28 15.01
N PRO A 177 -1.77 -4.12 14.19
CA PRO A 177 -1.61 -4.03 12.74
C PRO A 177 -0.92 -2.74 12.29
N GLY A 178 -0.95 -1.67 13.10
CA GLY A 178 -0.27 -0.42 12.80
C GLY A 178 1.24 -0.59 12.86
N SER A 179 1.73 -1.13 13.98
CA SER A 179 3.15 -1.44 14.19
C SER A 179 3.66 -2.47 13.18
N ILE A 180 2.91 -3.54 12.90
CA ILE A 180 3.26 -4.55 11.89
C ILE A 180 3.38 -3.90 10.51
N ARG A 181 2.41 -3.06 10.12
CA ARG A 181 2.40 -2.36 8.83
C ARG A 181 3.59 -1.42 8.71
N GLN A 182 3.92 -0.68 9.76
CA GLN A 182 5.05 0.25 9.77
C GLN A 182 6.38 -0.47 9.55
N VAL A 183 6.61 -1.57 10.29
CA VAL A 183 7.81 -2.40 10.11
C VAL A 183 7.87 -2.97 8.69
N LEU A 184 6.78 -3.60 8.23
CA LEU A 184 6.76 -4.27 6.93
C LEU A 184 6.87 -3.28 5.76
N LEU A 185 6.19 -2.13 5.84
CA LEU A 185 6.30 -1.06 4.84
C LEU A 185 7.72 -0.49 4.78
N ASN A 186 8.38 -0.27 5.91
CA ASN A 186 9.76 0.20 5.92
C ASN A 186 10.73 -0.81 5.30
N LEU A 187 10.57 -2.11 5.58
CA LEU A 187 11.39 -3.15 4.94
C LEU A 187 11.11 -3.23 3.42
N ALA A 188 9.84 -3.22 3.02
CA ALA A 188 9.42 -3.34 1.63
C ALA A 188 9.78 -2.10 0.78
N SER A 189 9.63 -0.89 1.33
CA SER A 189 10.01 0.34 0.64
C SER A 189 11.52 0.41 0.44
N ASN A 190 12.32 -0.01 1.43
CA ASN A 190 13.78 -0.13 1.28
C ASN A 190 14.14 -1.16 0.20
N ALA A 191 13.49 -2.32 0.17
CA ALA A 191 13.69 -3.32 -0.88
C ALA A 191 13.40 -2.76 -2.28
N VAL A 192 12.26 -2.09 -2.48
CA VAL A 192 11.89 -1.44 -3.76
C VAL A 192 12.87 -0.32 -4.11
N LYS A 193 13.35 0.43 -3.11
CA LYS A 193 14.32 1.52 -3.28
C LYS A 193 15.68 1.03 -3.77
N PHE A 194 16.23 -0.02 -3.17
CA PHE A 194 17.59 -0.53 -3.44
C PHE A 194 17.66 -1.63 -4.50
N THR A 195 16.53 -2.03 -5.06
CA THR A 195 16.46 -2.97 -6.19
C THR A 195 16.33 -2.18 -7.50
N GLN A 196 17.27 -2.37 -8.41
CA GLN A 196 17.26 -1.76 -9.74
C GLN A 196 16.60 -2.65 -10.80
N SER A 197 16.77 -3.97 -10.67
CA SER A 197 16.18 -4.97 -11.56
C SER A 197 15.93 -6.26 -10.77
N GLY A 198 15.00 -7.09 -11.25
CA GLY A 198 14.60 -8.33 -10.59
C GLY A 198 13.32 -8.16 -9.78
N CYS A 199 13.30 -8.58 -8.52
CA CYS A 199 12.06 -8.66 -7.75
C CYS A 199 12.19 -8.32 -6.26
N VAL A 200 11.06 -7.93 -5.69
CA VAL A 200 10.84 -7.80 -4.25
C VAL A 200 9.72 -8.76 -3.85
N PHE A 201 10.02 -9.66 -2.93
CA PHE A 201 9.11 -10.70 -2.45
C PHE A 201 8.78 -10.45 -0.98
N MET A 202 7.54 -10.06 -0.72
CA MET A 202 7.00 -9.81 0.61
C MET A 202 6.09 -10.96 1.02
N GLN A 203 6.31 -11.53 2.21
CA GLN A 203 5.50 -12.64 2.68
C GLN A 203 5.22 -12.68 4.19
N ALA A 204 4.13 -13.36 4.55
CA ALA A 204 3.81 -13.78 5.91
C ALA A 204 3.59 -15.30 5.97
N THR A 205 4.29 -15.99 6.86
CA THR A 205 4.28 -17.46 6.96
C THR A 205 4.18 -17.93 8.42
N LEU A 206 3.58 -19.12 8.64
CA LEU A 206 3.57 -19.75 9.95
C LEU A 206 4.93 -20.41 10.21
N LEU A 207 5.64 -19.94 11.23
CA LEU A 207 6.90 -20.54 11.66
C LEU A 207 6.66 -21.70 12.63
N GLU A 208 5.86 -21.44 13.65
CA GLU A 208 5.55 -22.43 14.71
C GLU A 208 4.14 -22.19 15.26
N SER A 209 3.45 -23.26 15.66
CA SER A 209 2.19 -23.18 16.39
C SER A 209 2.42 -23.64 17.83
N LEU A 210 2.25 -22.71 18.77
CA LEU A 210 2.49 -22.90 20.20
C LEU A 210 1.18 -23.22 20.95
N GLY A 211 0.34 -24.07 20.35
CA GLY A 211 -0.99 -24.43 20.85
C GLY A 211 -2.11 -24.08 19.86
N ALA A 212 -3.37 -24.16 20.31
CA ALA A 212 -4.53 -23.97 19.44
C ALA A 212 -4.60 -22.57 18.81
N ASP A 213 -4.30 -21.53 19.60
CA ASP A 213 -4.48 -20.14 19.18
C ASP A 213 -3.17 -19.34 19.12
N ASN A 214 -2.08 -19.78 19.76
CA ASN A 214 -0.83 -19.03 19.77
C ASN A 214 0.06 -19.45 18.59
N LEU A 215 0.48 -18.49 17.79
CA LEU A 215 1.26 -18.71 16.57
C LEU A 215 2.49 -17.82 16.58
N ILE A 216 3.62 -18.35 16.08
CA ILE A 216 4.75 -17.53 15.68
C ILE A 216 4.62 -17.30 14.18
N VAL A 217 4.36 -16.05 13.80
CA VAL A 217 4.23 -15.63 12.40
C VAL A 217 5.51 -14.94 11.97
N ARG A 218 6.11 -15.43 10.89
CA ARG A 218 7.26 -14.81 10.24
C ARG A 218 6.80 -13.91 9.12
N PHE A 219 7.11 -12.63 9.24
CA PHE A 219 7.02 -11.66 8.16
C PHE A 219 8.40 -11.48 7.54
N SER A 220 8.50 -11.49 6.21
CA SER A 220 9.78 -11.28 5.55
C SER A 220 9.67 -10.51 4.25
N VAL A 221 10.70 -9.74 3.96
CA VAL A 221 10.91 -9.04 2.68
C VAL A 221 12.24 -9.51 2.12
N ARG A 222 12.21 -10.06 0.91
CA ARG A 222 13.39 -10.47 0.16
C ARG A 222 13.50 -9.64 -1.10
N ASP A 223 14.70 -9.17 -1.40
CA ASP A 223 15.00 -8.41 -2.62
C ASP A 223 16.16 -9.05 -3.39
N THR A 224 16.24 -8.75 -4.68
CA THR A 224 17.38 -9.11 -5.55
C THR A 224 18.28 -7.90 -5.83
N GLY A 225 18.29 -6.91 -4.94
CA GLY A 225 19.00 -5.66 -5.11
C GLY A 225 20.51 -5.76 -4.86
N MET A 226 21.13 -4.62 -4.57
CA MET A 226 22.59 -4.52 -4.42
C MET A 226 23.19 -5.34 -3.27
N GLY A 227 22.37 -5.79 -2.33
CA GLY A 227 22.81 -6.48 -1.12
C GLY A 227 23.72 -5.63 -0.22
N ILE A 228 24.10 -6.19 0.92
CA ILE A 228 24.84 -5.52 1.99
C ILE A 228 26.11 -6.31 2.29
N GLU A 229 27.21 -5.60 2.54
CA GLU A 229 28.47 -6.21 2.98
C GLU A 229 28.37 -6.71 4.42
N SER A 230 29.03 -7.83 4.72
CA SER A 230 29.02 -8.48 6.04
C SER A 230 29.35 -7.53 7.19
N ASP A 231 30.34 -6.67 6.98
CA ASP A 231 30.89 -5.76 7.99
C ASP A 231 29.88 -4.66 8.38
N ASN A 232 28.88 -4.40 7.52
CA ASN A 232 27.86 -3.40 7.76
C ASN A 232 26.60 -3.98 8.43
N LEU A 233 26.40 -5.31 8.42
CA LEU A 233 25.16 -5.95 8.90
C LEU A 233 24.86 -5.67 10.38
N GLU A 234 25.89 -5.71 11.23
CA GLU A 234 25.71 -5.45 12.68
C GLU A 234 25.30 -4.01 12.96
N ARG A 235 25.79 -3.06 12.15
CA ARG A 235 25.59 -1.62 12.34
C ARG A 235 24.31 -1.09 11.69
N LEU A 236 23.64 -1.88 10.84
CA LEU A 236 22.42 -1.46 10.11
C LEU A 236 21.29 -0.97 11.02
N PHE A 237 21.27 -1.45 12.26
CA PHE A 237 20.21 -1.16 13.22
C PHE A 237 20.67 -0.23 14.33
N GLU A 238 21.90 0.30 14.24
CA GLU A 238 22.38 1.37 15.10
C GLU A 238 21.73 2.69 14.63
N PRO A 239 21.25 3.56 15.55
CA PRO A 239 20.65 4.84 15.20
C PRO A 239 21.56 5.68 14.30
N PHE A 240 20.99 6.32 13.28
CA PHE A 240 21.68 7.24 12.34
C PHE A 240 22.77 6.59 11.48
N THR A 241 22.79 5.26 11.38
CA THR A 241 23.81 4.55 10.57
C THR A 241 23.34 4.39 9.13
N GLN A 242 24.24 4.66 8.19
CA GLN A 242 24.01 4.50 6.74
C GLN A 242 25.22 3.79 6.12
N ALA A 243 24.96 2.77 5.30
CA ALA A 243 25.97 1.81 4.85
C ALA A 243 27.09 2.38 3.95
N SER A 244 26.97 3.60 3.37
CA SER A 244 28.08 4.24 2.63
C SER A 244 27.87 5.73 2.30
N LEU A 245 28.98 6.47 2.14
CA LEU A 245 29.02 7.88 1.67
C LEU A 245 28.57 8.06 0.21
N SER A 246 28.64 7.02 -0.62
CA SER A 246 28.24 7.05 -2.04
C SER A 246 26.72 6.96 -2.22
N VAL A 247 26.03 6.19 -1.35
CA VAL A 247 24.55 6.05 -1.35
C VAL A 247 23.86 7.32 -0.83
N LYS A 248 24.57 8.20 -0.10
CA LYS A 248 24.05 9.51 0.36
C LYS A 248 23.62 10.45 -0.77
N ARG A 249 24.17 10.31 -1.99
CA ARG A 249 23.85 11.22 -3.10
C ARG A 249 22.64 10.80 -3.94
N GLU A 250 22.30 9.50 -3.96
CA GLU A 250 21.21 8.98 -4.81
C GLU A 250 19.95 8.57 -4.03
N PHE A 251 20.05 8.22 -2.74
CA PHE A 251 18.97 7.48 -2.05
C PHE A 251 18.72 7.95 -0.60
N GLY A 252 18.73 9.27 -0.33
CA GLY A 252 18.60 9.87 1.01
C GLY A 252 17.61 9.20 1.99
N GLY A 253 17.93 9.22 3.29
CA GLY A 253 17.10 8.68 4.38
C GLY A 253 17.63 9.09 5.76
N THR A 254 16.88 8.87 6.85
CA THR A 254 17.28 9.20 8.24
C THR A 254 18.32 8.25 8.83
N GLY A 255 18.32 6.99 8.37
CA GLY A 255 18.99 5.90 9.08
C GLY A 255 18.29 5.50 10.39
N LEU A 256 17.04 5.95 10.62
CA LEU A 256 16.25 5.60 11.80
C LEU A 256 15.24 4.47 11.55
N GLY A 257 14.78 4.29 10.31
CA GLY A 257 13.72 3.33 9.99
C GLY A 257 13.97 1.91 10.50
N LEU A 258 15.16 1.34 10.27
CA LEU A 258 15.50 -0.01 10.76
C LEU A 258 15.62 -0.09 12.29
N THR A 259 16.07 0.99 12.93
CA THR A 259 16.15 1.10 14.39
C THR A 259 14.76 1.15 15.02
N ILE A 260 13.86 1.96 14.47
CA ILE A 260 12.44 2.02 14.87
C ILE A 260 11.79 0.66 14.64
N SER A 261 12.05 0.03 13.50
CA SER A 261 11.52 -1.30 13.17
C SER A 261 11.93 -2.35 14.19
N ARG A 262 13.21 -2.36 14.59
CA ARG A 262 13.71 -3.25 15.65
C ARG A 262 13.03 -2.95 16.99
N GLY A 263 12.86 -1.68 17.33
CA GLY A 263 12.18 -1.26 18.55
C GLY A 263 10.72 -1.74 18.63
N LEU A 264 9.94 -1.52 17.57
CA LEU A 264 8.55 -1.99 17.46
C LEU A 264 8.45 -3.51 17.53
N VAL A 265 9.32 -4.23 16.83
CA VAL A 265 9.35 -5.70 16.87
C VAL A 265 9.66 -6.21 18.29
N ASN A 266 10.61 -5.59 18.99
CA ASN A 266 10.93 -5.96 20.37
C ASN A 266 9.76 -5.67 21.33
N LEU A 267 9.06 -4.54 21.16
CA LEU A 267 7.86 -4.21 21.95
C LEU A 267 6.76 -5.25 21.75
N MET A 268 6.58 -5.74 20.52
CA MET A 268 5.66 -6.84 20.19
C MET A 268 6.15 -8.22 20.64
N GLY A 269 7.28 -8.32 21.34
CA GLY A 269 7.84 -9.58 21.84
C GLY A 269 8.51 -10.45 20.77
N GLY A 270 8.90 -9.85 19.65
CA GLY A 270 9.50 -10.53 18.50
C GLY A 270 10.99 -10.28 18.33
N LYS A 271 11.53 -10.76 17.20
CA LYS A 271 12.92 -10.53 16.80
C LYS A 271 13.02 -10.18 15.31
N LEU A 272 13.75 -9.11 14.99
CA LEU A 272 14.07 -8.68 13.62
C LEU A 272 15.50 -9.13 13.27
N ALA A 273 15.67 -9.73 12.09
CA ALA A 273 16.93 -10.26 11.60
C ALA A 273 17.10 -10.00 10.09
N VAL A 274 18.33 -10.17 9.61
CA VAL A 274 18.73 -9.94 8.22
C VAL A 274 19.80 -10.93 7.78
N GLU A 275 19.67 -11.39 6.54
CA GLU A 275 20.70 -12.05 5.76
C GLU A 275 20.88 -11.27 4.46
N SER A 276 22.12 -10.93 4.11
CA SER A 276 22.38 -10.24 2.86
C SER A 276 23.75 -10.61 2.32
N THR A 277 23.89 -10.55 1.00
CA THR A 277 25.17 -10.73 0.33
C THR A 277 25.27 -9.71 -0.78
N LYS A 278 26.36 -8.93 -0.80
CA LYS A 278 26.61 -7.93 -1.84
C LYS A 278 26.45 -8.54 -3.24
N GLY A 279 25.61 -7.90 -4.05
CA GLY A 279 25.27 -8.29 -5.43
C GLY A 279 24.23 -9.41 -5.57
N LYS A 280 23.73 -10.00 -4.47
CA LYS A 280 22.70 -11.06 -4.50
C LYS A 280 21.36 -10.65 -3.87
N GLY A 281 21.28 -9.44 -3.32
CA GLY A 281 20.12 -8.93 -2.60
C GLY A 281 20.13 -9.21 -1.10
N SER A 282 19.03 -8.87 -0.44
CA SER A 282 18.86 -9.01 1.01
C SER A 282 17.56 -9.75 1.37
N HIS A 283 17.54 -10.31 2.57
CA HIS A 283 16.39 -10.96 3.16
C HIS A 283 16.26 -10.46 4.60
N PHE A 284 15.27 -9.63 4.84
CA PHE A 284 14.89 -9.14 6.16
C PHE A 284 13.67 -9.89 6.64
N TRP A 285 13.65 -10.31 7.90
CA TRP A 285 12.48 -10.94 8.48
C TRP A 285 12.33 -10.62 9.96
N PHE A 286 11.10 -10.66 10.43
CA PHE A 286 10.79 -10.58 11.84
C PHE A 286 9.73 -11.60 12.23
N ASP A 287 9.93 -12.17 13.42
CA ASP A 287 9.07 -13.21 13.98
C ASP A 287 8.25 -12.58 15.12
N LEU A 288 6.92 -12.69 15.05
CA LEU A 288 6.01 -12.17 16.08
C LEU A 288 5.14 -13.27 16.69
N PRO A 289 4.97 -13.28 18.03
CA PRO A 289 3.93 -14.06 18.67
C PRO A 289 2.57 -13.38 18.45
N LEU A 290 1.68 -14.04 17.73
CA LEU A 290 0.31 -13.57 17.46
C LEU A 290 -0.72 -14.61 17.90
N LYS A 291 -1.95 -14.16 18.15
CA LYS A 291 -3.06 -15.06 18.50
C LYS A 291 -4.05 -15.18 17.34
N ALA A 292 -4.47 -16.40 17.04
CA ALA A 292 -5.58 -16.66 16.12
C ALA A 292 -6.90 -16.21 16.73
N VAL A 293 -7.75 -15.59 15.92
CA VAL A 293 -9.13 -15.24 16.30
C VAL A 293 -10.08 -16.03 15.41
N GLY A 294 -10.70 -17.07 15.97
CA GLY A 294 -11.59 -17.98 15.26
C GLY A 294 -10.85 -19.13 14.55
N GLY A 295 -11.40 -20.34 14.68
CA GLY A 295 -10.74 -21.61 14.32
C GLY A 295 -10.71 -21.98 12.83
N GLY A 296 -10.63 -21.01 11.92
CA GLY A 296 -10.56 -21.26 10.48
C GLY A 296 -9.22 -20.84 9.90
N LEU A 297 -8.48 -21.79 9.31
CA LEU A 297 -7.37 -21.47 8.40
C LEU A 297 -7.89 -20.68 7.19
N ASN A 298 -7.05 -19.86 6.57
CA ASN A 298 -7.30 -19.24 5.26
C ASN A 298 -7.37 -20.33 4.18
N GLY A 299 -8.49 -21.05 4.11
CA GLY A 299 -8.61 -22.22 3.26
C GLY A 299 -9.61 -23.23 3.78
N THR A 300 -10.79 -22.78 4.23
CA THR A 300 -11.93 -23.71 4.22
C THR A 300 -12.20 -24.00 2.76
N ALA A 301 -11.82 -25.20 2.31
CA ALA A 301 -12.07 -25.66 0.95
C ALA A 301 -13.53 -25.38 0.61
N THR A 302 -13.79 -24.35 -0.19
CA THR A 302 -15.12 -24.16 -0.74
C THR A 302 -15.34 -25.37 -1.64
N ARG A 303 -16.47 -26.04 -1.47
CA ARG A 303 -16.84 -27.24 -2.24
C ARG A 303 -16.80 -27.01 -3.77
N GLU A 304 -16.62 -25.77 -4.20
CA GLU A 304 -16.83 -25.27 -5.55
C GLU A 304 -15.57 -25.31 -6.44
N LEU A 305 -14.39 -25.03 -5.88
CA LEU A 305 -13.10 -25.12 -6.58
C LEU A 305 -12.40 -26.47 -6.40
N SER A 306 -12.72 -27.19 -5.32
CA SER A 306 -12.10 -28.46 -4.97
C SER A 306 -12.20 -29.51 -6.09
N GLY A 307 -11.06 -30.16 -6.39
CA GLY A 307 -10.95 -31.24 -7.38
C GLY A 307 -10.87 -30.76 -8.84
N ARG A 308 -10.91 -29.45 -9.11
CA ARG A 308 -10.66 -28.90 -10.45
C ARG A 308 -9.16 -28.83 -10.73
N VAL A 309 -8.76 -28.98 -12.00
CA VAL A 309 -7.37 -28.83 -12.42
C VAL A 309 -7.06 -27.36 -12.66
N CYS A 310 -5.91 -26.85 -12.20
CA CYS A 310 -5.41 -25.52 -12.51
C CYS A 310 -4.04 -25.67 -13.20
N LEU A 311 -3.90 -25.20 -14.44
CA LEU A 311 -2.60 -25.14 -15.11
C LEU A 311 -2.02 -23.74 -14.92
N ILE A 312 -0.82 -23.65 -14.37
CA ILE A 312 -0.11 -22.38 -14.17
C ILE A 312 1.07 -22.34 -15.15
N ILE A 313 1.16 -21.25 -15.89
CA ILE A 313 2.20 -20.97 -16.86
C ILE A 313 2.92 -19.72 -16.37
N SER A 314 4.12 -19.88 -15.82
CA SER A 314 4.93 -18.77 -15.31
C SER A 314 6.39 -19.11 -15.43
N ALA A 315 7.14 -18.26 -16.14
CA ALA A 315 8.59 -18.34 -16.20
C ALA A 315 9.27 -17.80 -14.92
N PHE A 316 8.47 -17.23 -13.99
CA PHE A 316 8.97 -16.59 -12.78
C PHE A 316 8.61 -17.39 -11.51
N PRO A 317 9.58 -18.14 -10.94
CA PRO A 317 9.31 -19.09 -9.85
C PRO A 317 8.58 -18.52 -8.63
N PRO A 318 8.85 -17.27 -8.17
CA PRO A 318 8.12 -16.70 -7.03
C PRO A 318 6.62 -16.55 -7.26
N ILE A 319 6.18 -16.13 -8.45
CA ILE A 319 4.75 -16.03 -8.78
C ILE A 319 4.14 -17.43 -8.89
N ALA A 320 4.81 -18.36 -9.59
CA ALA A 320 4.36 -19.74 -9.70
C ALA A 320 4.13 -20.39 -8.33
N GLY A 321 5.04 -20.20 -7.38
CA GLY A 321 4.92 -20.75 -6.02
C GLY A 321 3.77 -20.15 -5.20
N VAL A 322 3.47 -18.86 -5.39
CA VAL A 322 2.31 -18.20 -4.76
C VAL A 322 1.00 -18.77 -5.30
N LEU A 323 0.89 -18.83 -6.63
CA LEU A 323 -0.29 -19.36 -7.31
C LEU A 323 -0.54 -20.83 -6.96
N ASP A 324 0.52 -21.64 -6.92
CA ASP A 324 0.47 -23.05 -6.51
C ASP A 324 -0.04 -23.20 -5.08
N SER A 325 0.53 -22.44 -4.15
CA SER A 325 0.14 -22.47 -2.74
C SER A 325 -1.33 -22.09 -2.53
N TYR A 326 -1.80 -21.05 -3.21
CA TYR A 326 -3.19 -20.58 -3.12
C TYR A 326 -4.17 -21.58 -3.75
N ALA A 327 -3.90 -22.03 -4.99
CA ALA A 327 -4.76 -22.98 -5.67
C ALA A 327 -4.82 -24.34 -4.95
N ALA A 328 -3.71 -24.81 -4.39
CA ALA A 328 -3.67 -26.02 -3.56
C ALA A 328 -4.50 -25.86 -2.27
N ALA A 329 -4.45 -24.69 -1.61
CA ALA A 329 -5.25 -24.41 -0.43
C ALA A 329 -6.77 -24.39 -0.71
N TRP A 330 -7.17 -24.04 -1.93
CA TRP A 330 -8.56 -24.14 -2.40
C TRP A 330 -8.96 -25.55 -2.86
N GLY A 331 -8.05 -26.53 -2.72
CA GLY A 331 -8.28 -27.93 -3.08
C GLY A 331 -8.23 -28.21 -4.58
N MET A 332 -7.64 -27.32 -5.38
CA MET A 332 -7.41 -27.55 -6.81
C MET A 332 -6.20 -28.47 -7.02
N ARG A 333 -6.21 -29.22 -8.13
CA ARG A 333 -5.04 -29.99 -8.59
C ARG A 333 -4.21 -29.09 -9.51
N VAL A 334 -3.07 -28.64 -9.00
CA VAL A 334 -2.19 -27.71 -9.72
C VAL A 334 -1.22 -28.46 -10.63
N ILE A 335 -0.95 -27.91 -11.81
CA ILE A 335 0.14 -28.32 -12.70
C ILE A 335 0.92 -27.06 -13.06
N ASN A 336 2.21 -27.00 -12.73
CA ASN A 336 3.07 -25.86 -13.03
C ASN A 336 3.89 -26.13 -14.29
N THR A 337 4.03 -25.11 -15.13
CA THR A 337 4.84 -25.12 -16.35
C THR A 337 5.59 -23.79 -16.47
N ASP A 338 6.82 -23.86 -16.98
CA ASP A 338 7.76 -22.73 -17.11
C ASP A 338 7.69 -22.04 -18.48
N SER A 339 6.99 -22.64 -19.44
CA SER A 339 6.96 -22.23 -20.84
C SER A 339 5.63 -22.61 -21.49
N ILE A 340 5.26 -21.83 -22.50
CA ILE A 340 4.07 -22.06 -23.33
C ILE A 340 4.13 -23.43 -24.00
N ASP A 341 5.30 -23.88 -24.47
CA ASP A 341 5.45 -25.17 -25.16
C ASP A 341 5.19 -26.36 -24.23
N SER A 342 5.75 -26.32 -23.01
CA SER A 342 5.45 -27.29 -21.96
C SER A 342 3.96 -27.28 -21.59
N ALA A 343 3.35 -26.09 -21.52
CA ALA A 343 1.93 -25.94 -21.24
C ALA A 343 1.04 -26.57 -22.33
N LEU A 344 1.36 -26.37 -23.61
CA LEU A 344 0.64 -26.97 -24.74
C LEU A 344 0.74 -28.50 -24.74
N ALA A 345 1.92 -29.04 -24.41
CA ALA A 345 2.10 -30.50 -24.27
C ALA A 345 1.21 -31.05 -23.14
N VAL A 346 1.18 -30.37 -21.99
CA VAL A 346 0.32 -30.74 -20.86
C VAL A 346 -1.16 -30.65 -21.24
N LEU A 347 -1.60 -29.56 -21.89
CA LEU A 347 -2.97 -29.39 -22.37
C LEU A 347 -3.42 -30.53 -23.29
N GLY A 348 -2.52 -31.06 -24.14
CA GLY A 348 -2.79 -32.23 -24.98
C GLY A 348 -2.94 -33.55 -24.23
N THR A 349 -2.41 -33.65 -23.01
CA THR A 349 -2.53 -34.85 -22.15
C THR A 349 -3.65 -34.77 -21.12
N ILE A 350 -4.20 -33.57 -20.88
CA ILE A 350 -5.34 -33.39 -19.98
C ILE A 350 -6.57 -33.96 -20.68
N ASP A 351 -6.96 -35.16 -20.23
CA ASP A 351 -8.13 -35.90 -20.68
C ASP A 351 -9.36 -34.99 -20.80
N GLN A 352 -9.96 -34.91 -22.00
CA GLN A 352 -11.17 -34.12 -22.28
C GLN A 352 -12.35 -34.50 -21.37
N GLN A 353 -12.32 -35.69 -20.74
CA GLN A 353 -13.32 -36.14 -19.76
C GLN A 353 -13.03 -35.71 -18.31
N LYS A 354 -11.81 -35.27 -17.98
CA LYS A 354 -11.41 -34.84 -16.63
C LYS A 354 -11.41 -33.31 -16.52
N LYS A 355 -12.53 -32.76 -16.05
CA LYS A 355 -12.70 -31.39 -15.48
C LYS A 355 -11.47 -30.46 -15.62
N ALA A 356 -11.13 -30.04 -16.84
CA ALA A 356 -10.10 -29.03 -17.04
C ALA A 356 -10.65 -27.70 -16.50
N GLY A 357 -10.14 -27.29 -15.35
CA GLY A 357 -10.38 -25.98 -14.75
C GLY A 357 -9.28 -25.01 -15.21
N ALA A 358 -9.28 -23.80 -14.67
CA ALA A 358 -8.54 -22.64 -15.16
C ALA A 358 -7.09 -22.87 -15.67
N VAL A 359 -6.71 -22.12 -16.71
CA VAL A 359 -5.32 -21.88 -17.10
C VAL A 359 -4.94 -20.48 -16.64
N ILE A 360 -3.88 -20.34 -15.86
CA ILE A 360 -3.36 -19.05 -15.41
C ILE A 360 -2.05 -18.78 -16.14
N ILE A 361 -1.97 -17.65 -16.81
CA ILE A 361 -0.77 -17.21 -17.54
C ILE A 361 -0.17 -16.01 -16.83
N ASP A 362 1.08 -16.14 -16.42
CA ASP A 362 1.93 -15.05 -15.98
C ASP A 362 2.81 -14.62 -17.16
N GLY A 363 2.42 -13.53 -17.81
CA GLY A 363 3.06 -13.05 -19.03
C GLY A 363 2.44 -11.74 -19.53
N ASP A 364 3.02 -11.20 -20.59
CA ASP A 364 2.41 -10.07 -21.28
C ASP A 364 1.26 -10.53 -22.18
N SER A 365 0.61 -9.58 -22.86
CA SER A 365 -0.44 -9.92 -23.81
C SER A 365 0.08 -10.80 -24.96
N VAL A 366 1.34 -10.67 -25.38
CA VAL A 366 1.92 -11.43 -26.50
C VAL A 366 2.00 -12.92 -26.17
N ASP A 367 2.54 -13.25 -25.00
CA ASP A 367 2.64 -14.64 -24.52
C ASP A 367 1.26 -15.28 -24.36
N ALA A 368 0.29 -14.50 -23.85
CA ALA A 368 -1.08 -14.93 -23.71
C ALA A 368 -1.73 -15.26 -25.06
N HIS A 369 -1.59 -14.37 -26.05
CA HIS A 369 -2.14 -14.58 -27.40
C HIS A 369 -1.49 -15.76 -28.11
N ARG A 370 -0.17 -15.92 -27.96
CA ARG A 370 0.55 -17.05 -28.55
C ARG A 370 -0.02 -18.37 -28.04
N LEU A 371 -0.20 -18.52 -26.72
CA LEU A 371 -0.82 -19.72 -26.16
C LEU A 371 -2.22 -19.92 -26.72
N PHE A 372 -3.04 -18.86 -26.76
CA PHE A 372 -4.42 -18.95 -27.24
C PHE A 372 -4.49 -19.46 -28.69
N ILE A 373 -3.76 -18.82 -29.60
CA ILE A 373 -3.71 -19.17 -31.03
C ILE A 373 -3.20 -20.60 -31.23
N GLU A 374 -2.09 -20.96 -30.58
CA GLU A 374 -1.51 -22.29 -30.72
C GLU A 374 -2.41 -23.39 -30.13
N ALA A 375 -3.06 -23.13 -29.00
CA ALA A 375 -3.96 -24.08 -28.37
C ALA A 375 -5.28 -24.22 -29.16
N GLU A 376 -5.78 -23.16 -29.78
CA GLU A 376 -6.93 -23.19 -30.69
C GLU A 376 -6.59 -23.97 -31.97
N HIS A 377 -5.47 -23.67 -32.63
CA HIS A 377 -5.02 -24.35 -33.84
C HIS A 377 -4.80 -25.86 -33.62
N ARG A 378 -4.34 -26.26 -32.43
CA ARG A 378 -4.14 -27.67 -32.04
C ARG A 378 -5.41 -28.32 -31.48
N ASN A 379 -6.54 -27.60 -31.46
CA ASN A 379 -7.83 -28.02 -30.92
C ASN A 379 -7.74 -28.54 -29.46
N LEU A 380 -6.89 -27.88 -28.66
CA LEU A 380 -6.60 -28.20 -27.25
C LEU A 380 -7.51 -27.44 -26.29
N LEU A 381 -8.13 -26.34 -26.74
CA LEU A 381 -9.06 -25.54 -25.94
C LEU A 381 -10.47 -26.10 -26.06
N SER A 382 -10.99 -26.69 -24.98
CA SER A 382 -12.43 -26.94 -24.89
C SER A 382 -13.16 -25.68 -24.39
N PRO A 383 -14.45 -25.48 -24.72
CA PRO A 383 -15.25 -24.36 -24.21
C PRO A 383 -15.34 -24.26 -22.68
N LYS A 384 -14.93 -25.33 -21.97
CA LYS A 384 -14.91 -25.44 -20.51
C LYS A 384 -13.60 -24.95 -19.89
N VAL A 385 -12.52 -24.84 -20.68
CA VAL A 385 -11.26 -24.25 -20.22
C VAL A 385 -11.45 -22.74 -20.12
N ARG A 386 -11.00 -22.16 -19.01
CA ARG A 386 -11.06 -20.71 -18.76
C ARG A 386 -9.65 -20.19 -18.59
N ILE A 387 -9.25 -19.24 -19.41
CA ILE A 387 -7.89 -18.69 -19.39
C ILE A 387 -7.91 -17.37 -18.63
N LEU A 388 -7.05 -17.25 -17.62
CA LEU A 388 -6.82 -16.09 -16.77
C LEU A 388 -5.43 -15.54 -17.08
N LEU A 389 -5.34 -14.24 -17.40
CA LEU A 389 -4.06 -13.57 -17.62
C LEU A 389 -3.67 -12.74 -16.39
N LEU A 390 -2.41 -12.81 -15.99
CA LEU A 390 -1.79 -11.95 -14.96
C LEU A 390 -0.84 -10.97 -15.65
N THR A 391 -1.08 -9.68 -15.51
CA THR A 391 -0.29 -8.64 -16.19
C THR A 391 0.19 -7.53 -15.26
N SER A 392 1.40 -7.03 -15.52
CA SER A 392 1.93 -5.82 -14.86
C SER A 392 1.35 -4.53 -15.47
N ASN A 393 0.79 -4.60 -16.69
CA ASN A 393 0.25 -3.48 -17.44
C ASN A 393 -1.28 -3.59 -17.59
N TYR A 394 -1.98 -3.44 -16.46
CA TYR A 394 -3.44 -3.50 -16.42
C TYR A 394 -4.06 -2.14 -16.75
N ASN A 395 -4.98 -2.12 -17.72
CA ASN A 395 -5.90 -1.02 -17.96
C ASN A 395 -7.25 -1.54 -18.50
N GLU A 396 -8.31 -0.74 -18.41
CA GLU A 396 -9.69 -1.16 -18.80
C GLU A 396 -9.80 -1.48 -20.30
N ASP A 397 -9.00 -0.84 -21.15
CA ASP A 397 -8.99 -1.08 -22.60
C ASP A 397 -8.40 -2.45 -22.94
N VAL A 398 -7.30 -2.83 -22.28
CA VAL A 398 -6.64 -4.13 -22.40
C VAL A 398 -7.56 -5.24 -21.87
N GLU A 399 -8.21 -5.05 -20.72
CA GLU A 399 -9.17 -6.04 -20.21
C GLU A 399 -10.33 -6.28 -21.19
N SER A 400 -10.96 -5.20 -21.67
CA SER A 400 -12.08 -5.29 -22.62
C SER A 400 -11.67 -6.01 -23.91
N HIS A 401 -10.45 -5.75 -24.38
CA HIS A 401 -9.89 -6.41 -25.56
C HIS A 401 -9.63 -7.90 -25.32
N MET A 402 -9.00 -8.28 -24.21
CA MET A 402 -8.66 -9.67 -23.91
C MET A 402 -9.92 -10.52 -23.70
N VAL A 403 -10.95 -9.97 -23.06
CA VAL A 403 -12.25 -10.64 -22.91
C VAL A 403 -12.92 -10.88 -24.26
N ALA A 404 -12.82 -9.91 -25.19
CA ALA A 404 -13.35 -10.06 -26.55
C ALA A 404 -12.65 -11.16 -27.36
N GLU A 405 -11.40 -11.48 -27.01
CA GLU A 405 -10.58 -12.50 -27.68
C GLU A 405 -10.67 -13.90 -27.04
N GLY A 406 -11.49 -14.07 -26.01
CA GLY A 406 -11.78 -15.38 -25.42
C GLY A 406 -11.07 -15.67 -24.10
N PHE A 407 -10.36 -14.71 -23.52
CA PHE A 407 -9.89 -14.80 -22.14
C PHE A 407 -11.06 -14.66 -21.16
N ALA A 408 -11.03 -15.44 -20.09
CA ALA A 408 -12.09 -15.45 -19.10
C ALA A 408 -12.01 -14.28 -18.12
N ALA A 409 -10.79 -13.81 -17.82
CA ALA A 409 -10.52 -12.67 -16.95
C ALA A 409 -9.06 -12.21 -17.05
N LEU A 410 -8.79 -11.00 -16.53
CA LEU A 410 -7.47 -10.39 -16.39
C LEU A 410 -7.25 -9.96 -14.94
N LEU A 411 -6.06 -10.15 -14.37
CA LEU A 411 -5.67 -9.63 -13.07
C LEU A 411 -4.36 -8.86 -13.13
N ALA A 412 -4.31 -7.75 -12.39
CA ALA A 412 -3.09 -6.97 -12.20
C ALA A 412 -2.14 -7.63 -11.20
N LYS A 413 -0.83 -7.46 -11.40
CA LYS A 413 0.18 -7.73 -10.38
C LYS A 413 0.39 -6.52 -9.45
N PRO A 414 0.72 -6.70 -8.15
CA PRO A 414 0.91 -7.97 -7.45
C PRO A 414 -0.39 -8.77 -7.28
N VAL A 415 -0.32 -10.10 -7.42
CA VAL A 415 -1.48 -10.99 -7.33
C VAL A 415 -2.01 -11.04 -5.90
N LYS A 416 -3.30 -10.74 -5.72
CA LYS A 416 -4.00 -10.79 -4.43
C LYS A 416 -4.76 -12.09 -4.24
N TYR A 417 -4.79 -12.60 -3.01
CA TYR A 417 -5.43 -13.85 -2.62
C TYR A 417 -6.92 -13.85 -2.98
N TRP A 418 -7.68 -12.86 -2.47
CA TRP A 418 -9.13 -12.81 -2.68
C TRP A 418 -9.51 -12.44 -4.11
N SER A 419 -8.75 -11.57 -4.78
CA SER A 419 -8.97 -11.26 -6.20
C SER A 419 -8.80 -12.51 -7.07
N LEU A 420 -7.76 -13.31 -6.83
CA LEU A 420 -7.54 -14.56 -7.54
C LEU A 420 -8.64 -15.58 -7.23
N TYR A 421 -8.97 -15.79 -5.94
CA TYR A 421 -10.03 -16.71 -5.53
C TYR A 421 -11.38 -16.37 -6.19
N ASN A 422 -11.82 -15.11 -6.04
CA ASN A 422 -13.11 -14.66 -6.56
C ASN A 422 -13.18 -14.78 -8.08
N THR A 423 -12.07 -14.48 -8.77
CA THR A 423 -11.99 -14.61 -10.23
C THR A 423 -12.09 -16.06 -10.66
N LEU A 424 -11.36 -16.97 -10.00
CA LEU A 424 -11.42 -18.41 -10.30
C LEU A 424 -12.80 -19.00 -9.98
N GLU A 425 -13.40 -18.65 -8.84
CA GLU A 425 -14.76 -19.06 -8.47
C GLU A 425 -15.76 -18.57 -9.53
N HIS A 426 -15.66 -17.30 -9.92
CA HIS A 426 -16.54 -16.70 -10.92
C HIS A 426 -16.44 -17.44 -12.27
N ILE A 427 -15.24 -17.57 -12.84
CA ILE A 427 -15.08 -18.14 -14.19
C ILE A 427 -15.38 -19.66 -14.23
N LEU A 428 -15.19 -20.38 -13.12
CA LEU A 428 -15.32 -21.84 -13.07
C LEU A 428 -16.70 -22.32 -12.58
N VAL A 429 -17.38 -21.56 -11.73
CA VAL A 429 -18.62 -21.98 -11.04
C VAL A 429 -19.83 -21.19 -11.55
N LYS A 430 -19.74 -19.86 -11.59
CA LYS A 430 -20.84 -18.97 -11.96
C LYS A 430 -20.79 -18.71 -13.48
N SER A 431 -21.30 -19.67 -14.27
CA SER A 431 -21.43 -19.50 -15.72
C SER A 431 -22.47 -18.41 -16.07
N LEU A 432 -22.08 -17.13 -16.12
CA LEU A 432 -22.87 -16.06 -16.72
C LEU A 432 -21.98 -14.96 -17.33
N SER A 433 -22.48 -14.44 -18.46
CA SER A 433 -22.17 -13.26 -19.27
C SER A 433 -21.32 -12.11 -18.68
N PRO A 434 -20.61 -11.34 -19.54
CA PRO A 434 -19.61 -10.34 -19.16
C PRO A 434 -20.25 -9.10 -18.53
N LYS A 435 -20.51 -9.18 -17.24
CA LYS A 435 -20.59 -8.03 -16.34
C LYS A 435 -19.87 -8.44 -15.06
N LEU A 436 -18.54 -8.46 -15.15
CA LEU A 436 -17.70 -8.61 -13.97
C LEU A 436 -18.07 -7.48 -13.01
N ASP A 437 -18.32 -7.86 -11.76
CA ASP A 437 -18.75 -6.99 -10.68
C ASP A 437 -17.75 -5.85 -10.51
N ARG A 438 -18.12 -4.66 -10.97
CA ARG A 438 -17.35 -3.41 -10.92
C ARG A 438 -17.32 -2.82 -9.50
N ARG A 439 -17.11 -3.66 -8.49
CA ARG A 439 -17.13 -3.28 -7.07
C ARG A 439 -15.76 -3.46 -6.44
N LEU A 440 -14.89 -2.51 -6.76
CA LEU A 440 -13.99 -1.83 -5.82
C LEU A 440 -13.40 -0.56 -6.50
N THR A 441 -14.18 0.10 -7.35
CA THR A 441 -14.03 1.55 -7.48
C THR A 441 -14.69 2.13 -6.25
N VAL A 442 -13.92 2.81 -5.39
CA VAL A 442 -14.49 3.87 -4.57
C VAL A 442 -15.12 4.84 -5.55
N GLN A 443 -16.41 4.66 -5.82
CA GLN A 443 -17.22 5.74 -6.34
C GLN A 443 -17.11 6.81 -5.28
N ILE A 444 -16.32 7.86 -5.52
CA ILE A 444 -16.53 9.12 -4.82
C ILE A 444 -17.97 9.47 -5.17
N PRO A 445 -18.92 9.40 -4.23
CA PRO A 445 -20.30 9.73 -4.54
C PRO A 445 -20.28 11.17 -5.05
N LYS A 446 -20.91 11.45 -6.20
CA LYS A 446 -21.40 12.81 -6.42
C LYS A 446 -22.33 13.11 -5.24
N LEU A 447 -21.86 13.95 -4.33
CA LEU A 447 -22.52 14.23 -3.05
C LEU A 447 -23.95 14.70 -3.28
N ALA A 448 -24.90 14.01 -2.64
CA ALA A 448 -26.32 14.36 -2.58
C ALA A 448 -26.61 15.56 -1.64
N HIS A 449 -25.60 16.40 -1.35
CA HIS A 449 -25.60 17.36 -0.24
C HIS A 449 -25.05 18.75 -0.61
N ALA A 450 -25.09 19.12 -1.90
CA ALA A 450 -24.56 20.40 -2.40
C ALA A 450 -25.13 21.64 -1.68
N ASP A 451 -26.30 21.53 -1.03
CA ASP A 451 -27.00 22.64 -0.38
C ASP A 451 -26.65 22.81 1.13
N LYS A 452 -25.84 21.93 1.72
CA LYS A 452 -25.51 21.94 3.16
C LYS A 452 -24.20 22.70 3.43
N VAL A 453 -24.20 23.57 4.45
CA VAL A 453 -23.01 24.36 4.86
C VAL A 453 -22.35 23.74 6.10
N ILE A 454 -21.03 23.56 6.04
CA ILE A 454 -20.19 23.07 7.15
C ILE A 454 -19.50 24.26 7.83
N LEU A 455 -19.50 24.30 9.16
CA LEU A 455 -18.74 25.29 9.92
C LEU A 455 -17.35 24.72 10.25
N VAL A 456 -16.30 25.51 10.08
CA VAL A 456 -14.91 25.17 10.44
C VAL A 456 -14.41 26.18 11.46
N ALA A 457 -14.06 25.74 12.65
CA ALA A 457 -13.47 26.57 13.70
C ALA A 457 -12.01 26.18 13.91
N ASP A 458 -11.09 27.10 13.59
CA ASP A 458 -9.63 26.91 13.72
C ASP A 458 -8.98 28.28 13.89
N ASP A 459 -8.04 28.46 14.82
CA ASP A 459 -7.43 29.76 15.11
C ASP A 459 -6.36 30.17 14.09
N SER A 460 -5.90 29.23 13.26
CA SER A 460 -4.91 29.45 12.22
C SER A 460 -5.58 29.78 10.88
N PRO A 461 -5.38 31.00 10.33
CA PRO A 461 -5.92 31.37 9.02
C PRO A 461 -5.47 30.44 7.88
N VAL A 462 -4.30 29.81 8.04
CA VAL A 462 -3.75 28.82 7.10
C VAL A 462 -4.57 27.53 7.15
N ASN A 463 -4.85 27.00 8.34
CA ASN A 463 -5.65 25.79 8.52
C ASN A 463 -7.10 26.00 8.07
N GLN A 464 -7.70 27.15 8.41
CA GLN A 464 -9.02 27.55 7.91
C GLN A 464 -9.05 27.50 6.38
N LYS A 465 -8.04 28.09 5.73
CA LYS A 465 -7.96 28.13 4.26
C LYS A 465 -7.81 26.74 3.65
N VAL A 466 -7.01 25.88 4.26
CA VAL A 466 -6.81 24.49 3.83
C VAL A 466 -8.12 23.69 3.97
N ALA A 467 -8.78 23.74 5.12
CA ALA A 467 -10.04 23.03 5.38
C ALA A 467 -11.15 23.49 4.42
N LEU A 468 -11.31 24.80 4.21
CA LEU A 468 -12.28 25.37 3.26
C LEU A 468 -12.05 24.87 1.83
N LEU A 469 -10.79 24.79 1.39
CA LEU A 469 -10.46 24.36 0.03
C LEU A 469 -10.56 22.84 -0.15
N GLN A 470 -10.26 22.06 0.89
CA GLN A 470 -10.51 20.62 0.91
C GLN A 470 -12.02 20.33 0.77
N LEU A 471 -12.85 20.97 1.60
CA LEU A 471 -14.31 20.83 1.54
C LEU A 471 -14.86 21.31 0.18
N LYS A 472 -14.35 22.42 -0.35
CA LYS A 472 -14.71 22.90 -1.69
C LYS A 472 -14.33 21.90 -2.79
N SER A 473 -13.19 21.23 -2.69
CA SER A 473 -12.77 20.21 -3.65
C SER A 473 -13.62 18.93 -3.59
N LEU A 474 -14.27 18.69 -2.44
CA LEU A 474 -15.28 17.64 -2.27
C LEU A 474 -16.68 18.11 -2.71
N GLY A 475 -16.84 19.35 -3.19
CA GLY A 475 -18.14 19.89 -3.61
C GLY A 475 -19.06 20.30 -2.45
N LEU A 476 -18.52 20.49 -1.24
CA LEU A 476 -19.24 20.95 -0.06
C LEU A 476 -19.07 22.46 0.15
N MET A 477 -20.11 23.12 0.65
CA MET A 477 -20.03 24.51 1.09
C MET A 477 -19.55 24.57 2.53
N ALA A 478 -18.63 25.49 2.83
CA ALA A 478 -18.11 25.65 4.18
C ALA A 478 -17.82 27.11 4.52
N ARG A 479 -17.91 27.45 5.81
CA ARG A 479 -17.56 28.75 6.38
C ARG A 479 -16.55 28.56 7.52
N ALA A 480 -15.54 29.42 7.59
CA ALA A 480 -14.56 29.39 8.67
C ALA A 480 -14.81 30.50 9.70
N VAL A 481 -14.46 30.21 10.95
CA VAL A 481 -14.40 31.12 12.11
C VAL A 481 -13.08 30.91 12.85
N SER A 482 -12.64 31.94 13.59
CA SER A 482 -11.28 31.99 14.16
C SER A 482 -11.21 31.69 15.65
N SER A 483 -12.34 31.47 16.32
CA SER A 483 -12.38 31.18 17.76
C SER A 483 -13.57 30.29 18.14
N GLY A 484 -13.48 29.68 19.33
CA GLY A 484 -14.60 28.92 19.91
C GLY A 484 -15.84 29.77 20.20
N GLU A 485 -15.66 31.05 20.52
CA GLU A 485 -16.75 32.01 20.76
C GLU A 485 -17.51 32.32 19.46
N GLU A 486 -16.79 32.61 18.36
CA GLU A 486 -17.41 32.80 17.04
C GLU A 486 -18.14 31.53 16.57
N ALA A 487 -17.59 30.34 16.89
CA ALA A 487 -18.23 29.07 16.55
C ALA A 487 -19.57 28.88 17.28
N LEU A 488 -19.62 29.21 18.59
CA LEU A 488 -20.85 29.18 19.39
C LEU A 488 -21.91 30.14 18.82
N ASP A 489 -21.52 31.37 18.49
CA ASP A 489 -22.42 32.38 17.93
C ASP A 489 -22.97 31.98 16.55
N GLN A 490 -22.11 31.41 15.69
CA GLN A 490 -22.53 30.94 14.37
C GLN A 490 -23.49 29.75 14.48
N VAL A 491 -23.23 28.78 15.37
CA VAL A 491 -24.14 27.64 15.57
C VAL A 491 -25.49 28.09 16.12
N ALA A 492 -25.53 29.12 16.96
CA ALA A 492 -26.79 29.65 17.50
C ALA A 492 -27.67 30.36 16.45
N THR A 493 -27.06 30.92 15.40
CA THR A 493 -27.74 31.79 14.43
C THR A 493 -27.85 31.22 13.02
N GLY A 494 -27.07 30.20 12.67
CA GLY A 494 -27.00 29.62 11.33
C GLY A 494 -27.45 28.15 11.28
N ASP A 495 -27.99 27.74 10.14
CA ASP A 495 -28.34 26.34 9.85
C ASP A 495 -27.13 25.61 9.23
N TYR A 496 -26.22 25.16 10.10
CA TYR A 496 -25.06 24.35 9.71
C TYR A 496 -25.39 22.86 9.82
N ALA A 497 -24.86 22.07 8.88
CA ALA A 497 -25.08 20.62 8.86
C ALA A 497 -24.10 19.86 9.76
N LEU A 498 -22.93 20.44 10.02
CA LEU A 498 -21.85 19.86 10.80
C LEU A 498 -20.83 20.95 11.20
N VAL A 499 -20.15 20.76 12.33
CA VAL A 499 -19.01 21.59 12.77
C VAL A 499 -17.73 20.77 12.80
N LEU A 500 -16.68 21.25 12.13
CA LEU A 500 -15.30 20.81 12.35
C LEU A 500 -14.65 21.77 13.36
N MET A 501 -14.26 21.26 14.53
CA MET A 501 -13.83 22.06 15.67
C MET A 501 -12.39 21.76 16.05
N ASP A 502 -11.49 22.74 15.98
CA ASP A 502 -10.15 22.61 16.56
C ASP A 502 -10.24 22.51 18.09
N CYS A 503 -9.52 21.56 18.68
CA CYS A 503 -9.49 21.37 20.12
C CYS A 503 -8.73 22.49 20.84
N GLN A 504 -7.71 23.09 20.20
CA GLN A 504 -6.85 24.10 20.81
C GLN A 504 -7.03 25.43 20.10
N MET A 505 -7.74 26.37 20.74
CA MET A 505 -7.91 27.74 20.27
C MET A 505 -7.73 28.71 21.46
N PRO A 506 -7.26 29.95 21.24
CA PRO A 506 -7.12 30.97 22.28
C PRO A 506 -8.47 31.37 22.89
N ASP A 507 -8.43 31.84 24.14
CA ASP A 507 -9.56 32.34 24.95
C ASP A 507 -10.67 31.31 25.24
N MET A 508 -11.40 30.88 24.21
CA MET A 508 -12.37 29.79 24.28
C MET A 508 -11.90 28.62 23.41
N ASP A 509 -11.47 27.54 24.07
CA ASP A 509 -11.03 26.33 23.39
C ASP A 509 -12.21 25.50 22.82
N GLY A 510 -11.91 24.55 21.93
CA GLY A 510 -12.94 23.73 21.29
C GLY A 510 -13.75 22.88 22.27
N PHE A 511 -13.19 22.51 23.42
CA PHE A 511 -13.90 21.76 24.46
C PHE A 511 -14.92 22.64 25.19
N GLN A 512 -14.54 23.87 25.53
CA GLN A 512 -15.40 24.87 26.15
C GLN A 512 -16.53 25.28 25.20
N ALA A 513 -16.20 25.52 23.92
CA ALA A 513 -17.19 25.83 22.88
C ALA A 513 -18.19 24.69 22.69
N THR A 514 -17.72 23.44 22.61
CA THR A 514 -18.60 22.27 22.49
C THR A 514 -19.55 22.14 23.68
N LYS A 515 -19.06 22.28 24.91
CA LYS A 515 -19.91 22.23 26.11
C LYS A 515 -20.96 23.35 26.13
N ALA A 516 -20.60 24.55 25.67
CA ALA A 516 -21.53 25.66 25.54
C ALA A 516 -22.61 25.37 24.49
N ILE A 517 -22.24 24.82 23.33
CA ILE A 517 -23.19 24.39 22.28
C ILE A 517 -24.12 23.30 22.80
N ARG A 518 -23.61 22.27 23.49
CA ARG A 518 -24.47 21.21 24.05
C ARG A 518 -25.47 21.73 25.05
N LYS A 519 -25.09 22.72 25.86
CA LYS A 519 -26.00 23.36 26.82
C LYS A 519 -27.11 24.17 26.14
N THR A 520 -26.86 24.78 24.98
CA THR A 520 -27.90 25.48 24.21
C THR A 520 -28.81 24.51 23.46
N GLU A 521 -28.34 23.30 23.17
CA GLU A 521 -29.15 22.23 22.58
C GLU A 521 -30.06 21.51 23.59
N GLU A 522 -29.78 21.60 24.90
CA GLU A 522 -30.58 20.99 25.96
C GLU A 522 -32.06 21.45 25.88
N GLY A 523 -32.97 20.49 25.71
CA GLY A 523 -34.41 20.77 25.57
C GLY A 523 -34.85 21.13 24.14
N THR A 524 -33.93 21.16 23.17
CA THR A 524 -34.22 21.27 21.75
C THR A 524 -34.13 19.91 21.06
N ASN A 525 -34.89 19.70 19.99
CA ASN A 525 -34.79 18.47 19.18
C ASN A 525 -33.75 18.59 18.06
N LYS A 526 -32.81 19.54 18.17
CA LYS A 526 -31.78 19.85 17.18
C LYS A 526 -30.41 19.62 17.82
N ARG A 527 -29.70 18.60 17.36
CA ARG A 527 -28.31 18.33 17.74
C ARG A 527 -27.44 18.43 16.50
N ILE A 528 -26.49 19.36 16.49
CA ILE A 528 -25.52 19.49 15.40
C ILE A 528 -24.35 18.51 15.63
N PRO A 529 -23.93 17.74 14.61
CA PRO A 529 -22.71 16.95 14.70
C PRO A 529 -21.48 17.85 14.87
N ILE A 530 -20.63 17.57 15.86
CA ILE A 530 -19.37 18.27 16.11
C ILE A 530 -18.23 17.25 16.03
N ILE A 531 -17.35 17.41 15.03
CA ILE A 531 -16.16 16.58 14.85
C ILE A 531 -14.93 17.35 15.34
N ALA A 532 -14.21 16.77 16.29
CA ALA A 532 -12.97 17.30 16.83
C ALA A 532 -11.84 17.19 15.81
N LEU A 533 -11.01 18.24 15.69
CA LEU A 533 -9.74 18.22 14.97
C LEU A 533 -8.61 18.38 16.00
N THR A 534 -7.81 17.33 16.22
CA THR A 534 -6.76 17.30 17.26
C THR A 534 -5.38 16.97 16.69
N GLY A 535 -4.31 17.47 17.32
CA GLY A 535 -2.92 17.16 16.96
C GLY A 535 -2.36 15.85 17.55
N SER A 536 -3.07 15.21 18.50
CA SER A 536 -2.65 13.95 19.17
C SER A 536 -3.69 12.84 19.01
N ALA A 537 -3.21 11.60 18.92
CA ALA A 537 -3.99 10.37 18.75
C ALA A 537 -4.10 9.53 20.03
N ASP A 538 -3.66 10.05 21.18
CA ASP A 538 -3.68 9.33 22.45
C ASP A 538 -5.11 9.04 22.93
N ALA A 539 -5.27 7.91 23.61
CA ALA A 539 -6.56 7.48 24.15
C ALA A 539 -7.15 8.51 25.12
N GLU A 540 -6.29 9.19 25.88
CA GLU A 540 -6.68 10.27 26.80
C GLU A 540 -7.22 11.50 26.07
N GLY A 541 -6.57 11.93 24.97
CA GLY A 541 -7.04 13.04 24.14
C GLY A 541 -8.36 12.72 23.44
N ARG A 542 -8.52 11.50 22.93
CA ARG A 542 -9.79 11.05 22.32
C ARG A 542 -10.92 10.99 23.35
N ALA A 543 -10.68 10.43 24.53
CA ALA A 543 -11.65 10.39 25.62
C ALA A 543 -12.09 11.80 26.03
N LYS A 544 -11.15 12.72 26.17
CA LYS A 544 -11.43 14.13 26.52
C LYS A 544 -12.31 14.85 25.49
N CYS A 545 -12.18 14.53 24.20
CA CYS A 545 -13.03 15.08 23.14
C CYS A 545 -14.46 14.53 23.20
N LEU A 546 -14.62 13.23 23.48
CA LEU A 546 -15.95 12.62 23.59
C LEU A 546 -16.66 13.08 24.88
N ASP A 547 -15.94 13.18 25.99
CA ASP A 547 -16.45 13.64 27.30
C ASP A 547 -16.89 15.11 27.28
N SER A 548 -16.35 15.93 26.37
CA SER A 548 -16.81 17.32 26.19
C SER A 548 -18.09 17.42 25.36
N GLY A 549 -18.53 16.32 24.74
CA GLY A 549 -19.75 16.24 23.93
C GLY A 549 -19.51 16.26 22.42
N MET A 550 -18.28 16.08 21.93
CA MET A 550 -18.01 15.93 20.49
C MET A 550 -18.40 14.52 20.02
N ASP A 551 -18.77 14.37 18.74
CA ASP A 551 -19.35 13.14 18.20
C ASP A 551 -18.31 12.24 17.50
N GLU A 552 -17.17 12.80 17.05
CA GLU A 552 -16.04 12.05 16.50
C GLU A 552 -14.74 12.86 16.60
N VAL A 553 -13.60 12.18 16.50
CA VAL A 553 -12.26 12.78 16.52
C VAL A 553 -11.49 12.47 15.24
N LEU A 554 -10.99 13.51 14.58
CA LEU A 554 -10.06 13.44 13.46
C LEU A 554 -8.70 14.00 13.87
N ILE A 555 -7.64 13.27 13.52
CA ILE A 555 -6.27 13.67 13.81
C ILE A 555 -5.75 14.55 12.67
N LYS A 556 -5.17 15.70 13.02
CA LYS A 556 -4.49 16.60 12.09
C LYS A 556 -3.08 16.05 11.78
N PRO A 557 -2.64 16.01 10.50
CA PRO A 557 -3.35 16.47 9.31
C PRO A 557 -4.44 15.49 8.86
N VAL A 558 -5.62 16.02 8.52
CA VAL A 558 -6.75 15.20 8.09
C VAL A 558 -6.58 14.83 6.61
N ALA A 559 -6.48 13.53 6.34
CA ALA A 559 -6.47 13.03 4.96
C ALA A 559 -7.84 13.28 4.28
N PRO A 560 -7.89 13.77 3.03
CA PRO A 560 -9.15 14.09 2.34
C PRO A 560 -10.16 12.94 2.30
N ASN A 561 -9.70 11.70 2.13
CA ASN A 561 -10.56 10.52 2.12
C ASN A 561 -11.19 10.25 3.48
N LYS A 562 -10.43 10.45 4.57
CA LYS A 562 -10.93 10.25 5.94
C LYS A 562 -11.90 11.36 6.34
N LEU A 563 -11.62 12.61 5.95
CA LEU A 563 -12.54 13.72 6.11
C LEU A 563 -13.88 13.44 5.41
N MET A 564 -13.82 12.94 4.18
CA MET A 564 -15.01 12.59 3.40
C MET A 564 -15.82 11.47 4.05
N GLU A 565 -15.17 10.38 4.46
CA GLU A 565 -15.83 9.23 5.11
C GLU A 565 -16.62 9.65 6.35
N VAL A 566 -16.01 10.47 7.22
CA VAL A 566 -16.66 10.91 8.46
C VAL A 566 -17.80 11.88 8.17
N ILE A 567 -17.61 12.84 7.28
CA ILE A 567 -18.68 13.78 6.88
C ILE A 567 -19.86 13.01 6.27
N ASP A 568 -19.61 12.07 5.37
CA ASP A 568 -20.67 11.26 4.75
C ASP A 568 -21.49 10.49 5.77
N ARG A 569 -20.83 9.91 6.78
CA ARG A 569 -21.48 9.16 7.85
C ARG A 569 -22.43 10.04 8.65
N PHE A 570 -22.01 11.25 9.02
CA PHE A 570 -22.86 12.16 9.80
C PHE A 570 -23.93 12.88 8.96
N LEU A 571 -23.71 13.07 7.65
CA LEU A 571 -24.68 13.71 6.77
C LEU A 571 -25.79 12.77 6.25
N LYS A 572 -25.55 11.45 6.21
CA LYS A 572 -26.53 10.43 5.78
C LYS A 572 -27.53 10.02 6.88
N GLY A 573 -27.23 10.26 8.15
CA GLY A 573 -28.10 9.96 9.31
C GLY A 573 -28.29 8.46 9.60
N GLU A 574 -28.54 8.11 10.88
CA GLU A 574 -28.79 6.74 11.39
C GLU A 574 -30.12 6.10 10.92
N GLN A 575 -30.49 6.21 9.64
CA GLN A 575 -31.71 5.60 9.09
C GLN A 575 -31.45 4.34 8.25
N THR A 576 -30.25 3.75 8.30
CA THR A 576 -29.87 2.67 7.38
C THR A 576 -30.10 1.25 7.92
N GLU A 577 -30.50 1.05 9.19
CA GLU A 577 -30.70 -0.31 9.72
C GLU A 577 -32.11 -0.90 9.57
N LYS A 578 -33.12 -0.13 9.11
CA LYS A 578 -34.51 -0.65 8.97
C LYS A 578 -35.03 -0.90 7.55
N GLN A 579 -34.27 -0.58 6.51
CA GLN A 579 -34.71 -0.69 5.11
C GLN A 579 -34.15 -1.93 4.37
N GLN A 580 -33.71 -2.98 5.08
CA GLN A 580 -33.35 -4.27 4.46
C GLN A 580 -34.53 -5.26 4.33
N ARG A 581 -35.76 -4.83 4.62
CA ARG A 581 -36.97 -5.62 4.36
C ARG A 581 -37.99 -4.75 3.65
N ILE A 582 -38.52 -5.26 2.53
CA ILE A 582 -39.61 -4.68 1.70
C ILE A 582 -39.03 -3.61 0.74
N THR A 583 -38.92 -3.78 -0.58
CA THR A 583 -39.72 -4.56 -1.54
C THR A 583 -38.94 -4.69 -2.84
N GLN A 584 -38.92 -5.89 -3.42
CA GLN A 584 -38.97 -6.04 -4.86
C GLN A 584 -40.18 -5.26 -5.39
N THR A 585 -40.03 -4.26 -6.26
CA THR A 585 -41.00 -4.00 -7.35
C THR A 585 -40.34 -3.16 -8.44
N ILE A 586 -40.33 -3.77 -9.63
CA ILE A 586 -40.14 -3.25 -10.98
C ILE A 586 -40.42 -1.75 -11.13
N LEU A 587 -39.50 -0.97 -11.70
CA LEU A 587 -39.78 0.12 -12.66
C LEU A 587 -38.55 0.35 -13.57
N LYS A 588 -38.82 0.54 -14.87
CA LYS A 588 -37.90 0.63 -16.01
C LYS A 588 -36.98 1.88 -15.93
N PRO A 589 -35.81 1.85 -16.60
CA PRO A 589 -35.03 3.06 -16.85
C PRO A 589 -35.64 3.83 -18.02
N ASP A 590 -35.92 5.10 -17.80
CA ASP A 590 -36.14 6.06 -18.89
C ASP A 590 -34.93 6.98 -19.02
N ALA A 591 -34.61 7.29 -20.26
CA ALA A 591 -33.34 7.82 -20.70
C ALA A 591 -33.12 9.29 -20.32
N SER A 592 -31.90 9.62 -19.92
CA SER A 592 -31.31 10.92 -20.21
C SER A 592 -29.82 10.74 -20.49
N VAL A 593 -29.50 10.96 -21.76
CA VAL A 593 -28.23 10.81 -22.42
C VAL A 593 -27.34 12.00 -22.05
N VAL A 594 -26.17 11.72 -21.47
CA VAL A 594 -24.99 12.58 -21.65
C VAL A 594 -23.99 11.73 -22.42
N ALA A 595 -23.75 12.14 -23.66
CA ALA A 595 -23.02 11.41 -24.67
C ALA A 595 -21.65 10.95 -24.15
N ALA A 596 -21.44 9.64 -24.17
CA ALA A 596 -20.12 9.10 -24.40
C ALA A 596 -19.68 9.62 -25.78
N THR A 597 -18.55 10.32 -25.83
CA THR A 597 -17.88 10.62 -27.09
C THR A 597 -17.68 9.28 -27.80
N PRO A 598 -18.17 9.07 -29.04
CA PRO A 598 -17.89 7.85 -29.77
C PRO A 598 -16.37 7.72 -29.94
N LEU A 599 -15.82 6.51 -29.83
CA LEU A 599 -14.50 6.23 -30.36
C LEU A 599 -14.48 6.76 -31.80
N ARG A 600 -13.56 7.68 -32.12
CA ARG A 600 -13.36 8.10 -33.50
C ARG A 600 -12.95 6.87 -34.32
N ASP A 601 -13.61 6.67 -35.45
CA ASP A 601 -13.23 5.62 -36.39
C ASP A 601 -11.75 5.77 -36.78
N PRO A 602 -10.99 4.67 -36.90
CA PRO A 602 -9.55 4.71 -37.16
C PRO A 602 -9.18 5.34 -38.52
N VAL A 603 -10.16 5.51 -39.40
CA VAL A 603 -10.10 6.22 -40.68
C VAL A 603 -11.38 7.01 -40.86
N ASP A 604 -11.30 8.25 -41.36
CA ASP A 604 -12.48 9.03 -41.76
C ASP A 604 -13.03 8.51 -43.10
N PHE A 605 -13.74 7.38 -43.01
CA PHE A 605 -14.27 6.67 -44.18
C PHE A 605 -15.35 7.50 -44.91
N GLU A 606 -16.03 8.39 -44.20
CA GLU A 606 -17.04 9.29 -44.77
C GLU A 606 -16.42 10.41 -45.60
N GLU A 607 -15.24 10.93 -45.23
CA GLU A 607 -14.47 11.89 -46.02
C GLU A 607 -13.87 11.24 -47.28
N LEU A 608 -13.43 9.97 -47.18
CA LEU A 608 -12.88 9.22 -48.32
C LEU A 608 -13.98 8.83 -49.34
N LYS A 609 -15.18 8.45 -48.87
CA LYS A 609 -16.35 8.20 -49.73
C LYS A 609 -16.78 9.44 -50.52
N LYS A 610 -16.75 10.62 -49.88
CA LYS A 610 -17.15 11.89 -50.49
C LYS A 610 -16.20 12.38 -51.58
N SER A 611 -14.93 12.00 -51.52
CA SER A 611 -13.90 12.48 -52.44
C SER A 611 -13.73 11.59 -53.69
N CYS A 612 -13.91 10.27 -53.57
CA CYS A 612 -13.56 9.32 -54.64
C CYS A 612 -14.73 8.42 -55.10
N GLY A 613 -15.85 8.39 -54.37
CA GLY A 613 -16.91 7.39 -54.54
C GLY A 613 -16.63 6.09 -53.78
N VAL A 614 -17.69 5.33 -53.44
CA VAL A 614 -17.63 4.18 -52.51
C VAL A 614 -16.76 3.03 -53.04
N ASP A 615 -16.88 2.70 -54.33
CA ASP A 615 -16.14 1.59 -54.95
C ASP A 615 -14.62 1.88 -55.01
N VAL A 616 -14.25 3.13 -55.33
CA VAL A 616 -12.84 3.57 -55.44
C VAL A 616 -12.19 3.74 -54.05
N ALA A 617 -12.98 4.14 -53.04
CA ALA A 617 -12.52 4.26 -51.66
C ALA A 617 -12.07 2.90 -51.08
N HIS A 618 -12.77 1.82 -51.45
CA HIS A 618 -12.42 0.48 -51.01
C HIS A 618 -11.10 -0.01 -51.61
N ASP A 619 -10.93 0.10 -52.93
CA ASP A 619 -9.71 -0.31 -53.63
C ASP A 619 -8.47 0.42 -53.08
N ILE A 620 -8.60 1.72 -52.80
CA ILE A 620 -7.54 2.55 -52.21
C ILE A 620 -7.13 2.02 -50.82
N ILE A 621 -8.09 1.61 -49.98
CA ILE A 621 -7.80 1.09 -48.65
C ILE A 621 -7.18 -0.31 -48.71
N VAL A 622 -7.62 -1.19 -49.60
CA VAL A 622 -7.00 -2.52 -49.78
C VAL A 622 -5.57 -2.39 -50.28
N VAL A 623 -5.33 -1.53 -51.26
CA VAL A 623 -3.98 -1.23 -51.77
C VAL A 623 -3.13 -0.63 -50.65
N TYR A 624 -3.66 0.31 -49.87
CA TYR A 624 -2.97 0.87 -48.70
C TYR A 624 -2.64 -0.20 -47.66
N LEU A 625 -3.57 -1.12 -47.33
CA LEU A 625 -3.34 -2.16 -46.33
C LEU A 625 -2.18 -3.07 -46.73
N SER A 626 -2.13 -3.50 -48.00
CA SER A 626 -1.02 -4.31 -48.52
C SER A 626 0.32 -3.58 -48.51
N ALA A 627 0.32 -2.28 -48.85
CA ALA A 627 1.52 -1.45 -48.83
C ALA A 627 2.02 -1.18 -47.40
N ALA A 628 1.12 -0.89 -46.47
CA ALA A 628 1.43 -0.63 -45.07
C ALA A 628 1.95 -1.91 -44.37
N GLU A 629 1.41 -3.09 -44.67
CA GLU A 629 1.93 -4.37 -44.16
C GLU A 629 3.40 -4.59 -44.57
N THR A 630 3.72 -4.29 -45.84
CA THR A 630 5.10 -4.36 -46.36
C THR A 630 6.03 -3.38 -45.65
N LEU A 631 5.58 -2.13 -45.45
CA LEU A 631 6.36 -1.09 -44.77
C LEU A 631 6.59 -1.41 -43.29
N LEU A 632 5.60 -1.99 -42.59
CA LEU A 632 5.73 -2.43 -41.20
C LEU A 632 6.72 -3.59 -41.05
N GLY A 633 6.75 -4.52 -42.02
CA GLY A 633 7.79 -5.55 -42.11
C GLY A 633 9.19 -4.95 -42.22
N GLY A 634 9.37 -4.00 -43.15
CA GLY A 634 10.65 -3.29 -43.32
C GLY A 634 11.08 -2.47 -42.08
N LEU A 635 10.13 -1.89 -41.34
CA LEU A 635 10.43 -1.16 -40.09
C LEU A 635 10.99 -2.09 -39.00
N ARG A 636 10.49 -3.32 -38.92
CA ARG A 636 11.03 -4.35 -38.01
C ARG A 636 12.46 -4.71 -38.39
N GLU A 637 12.73 -4.96 -39.67
CA GLU A 637 14.07 -5.29 -40.18
C GLU A 637 15.08 -4.14 -40.00
N ALA A 638 14.66 -2.89 -40.28
CA ALA A 638 15.49 -1.70 -40.08
C ALA A 638 15.84 -1.48 -38.60
N ARG A 639 14.92 -1.81 -37.68
CA ARG A 639 15.19 -1.78 -36.24
C ARG A 639 16.16 -2.87 -35.82
N GLU A 640 15.99 -4.10 -36.32
CA GLU A 640 16.87 -5.23 -35.98
C GLU A 640 18.29 -5.06 -36.49
N SER A 641 18.44 -4.51 -37.70
CA SER A 641 19.72 -4.13 -38.29
C SER A 641 20.29 -2.80 -37.74
N ARG A 642 19.53 -2.09 -36.88
CA ARG A 642 19.85 -0.76 -36.33
C ARG A 642 20.18 0.29 -37.41
N ASP A 643 19.51 0.21 -38.56
CA ASP A 643 19.65 1.17 -39.64
C ASP A 643 18.69 2.36 -39.43
N ALA A 644 19.20 3.43 -38.83
CA ALA A 644 18.42 4.63 -38.52
C ALA A 644 17.95 5.38 -39.78
N VAL A 645 18.67 5.24 -40.90
CA VAL A 645 18.33 5.89 -42.17
C VAL A 645 17.15 5.16 -42.81
N ALA A 646 17.21 3.83 -42.86
CA ALA A 646 16.10 3.00 -43.32
C ALA A 646 14.86 3.17 -42.44
N LEU A 647 15.03 3.19 -41.12
CA LEU A 647 13.94 3.37 -40.16
C LEU A 647 13.22 4.72 -40.36
N ALA A 648 13.98 5.81 -40.55
CA ALA A 648 13.40 7.13 -40.81
C ALA A 648 12.71 7.21 -42.18
N ALA A 649 13.29 6.63 -43.22
CA ALA A 649 12.72 6.63 -44.57
C ALA A 649 11.39 5.86 -44.63
N LEU A 650 11.35 4.65 -44.05
CA LEU A 650 10.16 3.81 -43.99
C LEU A 650 9.06 4.44 -43.11
N SER A 651 9.43 5.09 -42.01
CA SER A 651 8.48 5.83 -41.16
C SER A 651 7.85 7.00 -41.92
N HIS A 652 8.64 7.73 -42.71
CA HIS A 652 8.13 8.83 -43.54
C HIS A 652 7.21 8.33 -44.66
N GLN A 653 7.53 7.19 -45.28
CA GLN A 653 6.70 6.58 -46.31
C GLN A 653 5.36 6.04 -45.75
N LEU A 654 5.39 5.44 -44.55
CA LEU A 654 4.20 4.99 -43.85
C LEU A 654 3.31 6.18 -43.43
N ARG A 655 3.91 7.28 -42.97
CA ARG A 655 3.20 8.53 -42.69
C ARG A 655 2.45 9.05 -43.92
N GLY A 656 3.14 9.18 -45.06
CA GLY A 656 2.56 9.75 -46.28
C GLY A 656 1.40 8.92 -46.84
N SER A 657 1.56 7.59 -46.86
CA SER A 657 0.49 6.67 -47.27
C SER A 657 -0.70 6.69 -46.29
N SER A 658 -0.44 6.79 -44.98
CA SER A 658 -1.50 6.84 -43.95
C SER A 658 -2.29 8.16 -43.98
N GLN A 659 -1.64 9.26 -44.33
CA GLN A 659 -2.30 10.56 -44.47
C GLN A 659 -3.26 10.58 -45.67
N ALA A 660 -2.91 9.91 -46.78
CA ALA A 660 -3.74 9.82 -47.97
C ALA A 660 -5.07 9.07 -47.73
N VAL A 661 -5.10 8.18 -46.74
CA VAL A 661 -6.30 7.40 -46.36
C VAL A 661 -6.97 7.90 -45.08
N GLY A 662 -6.54 9.05 -44.53
CA GLY A 662 -7.14 9.61 -43.32
C GLY A 662 -6.85 8.83 -42.03
N ALA A 663 -5.84 7.95 -42.01
CA ALA A 663 -5.44 7.16 -40.83
C ALA A 663 -4.59 8.01 -39.86
N GLN A 664 -5.23 8.94 -39.15
CA GLN A 664 -4.55 9.97 -38.33
C GLN A 664 -3.69 9.40 -37.19
N GLU A 665 -4.09 8.26 -36.64
CA GLU A 665 -3.33 7.55 -35.60
C GLU A 665 -2.01 6.99 -36.14
N MET A 666 -2.05 6.37 -37.33
CA MET A 666 -0.87 5.88 -38.04
C MET A 666 0.08 7.01 -38.42
N VAL A 667 -0.44 8.19 -38.81
CA VAL A 667 0.35 9.40 -39.07
C VAL A 667 1.12 9.83 -37.82
N THR A 668 0.42 9.90 -36.68
CA THR A 668 0.98 10.37 -35.40
C THR A 668 2.08 9.45 -34.89
N LEU A 669 1.87 8.13 -34.99
CA LEU A 669 2.85 7.12 -34.56
C LEU A 669 4.06 7.08 -35.51
N SER A 670 3.86 7.28 -36.82
CA SER A 670 4.94 7.37 -37.80
C SER A 670 5.84 8.61 -37.58
N ASP A 671 5.25 9.72 -37.13
CA ASP A 671 5.98 10.93 -36.73
C ASP A 671 6.83 10.71 -35.47
N LYS A 672 6.27 10.03 -34.46
CA LYS A 672 7.03 9.63 -33.26
C LYS A 672 8.19 8.70 -33.62
N LEU A 673 7.97 7.71 -34.48
CA LEU A 673 9.01 6.77 -34.90
C LEU A 673 10.15 7.47 -35.66
N SER A 674 9.81 8.45 -36.52
CA SER A 674 10.78 9.31 -37.20
C SER A 674 11.63 10.13 -36.20
N ALA A 675 11.05 10.58 -35.09
CA ALA A 675 11.77 11.28 -34.03
C ALA A 675 12.71 10.35 -33.24
N HIS A 676 12.29 9.10 -32.99
CA HIS A 676 13.13 8.09 -32.34
C HIS A 676 14.31 7.65 -33.23
N ALA A 677 14.09 7.54 -34.54
CA ALA A 677 15.15 7.25 -35.51
C ALA A 677 16.26 8.32 -35.51
N ARG A 678 15.89 9.61 -35.42
CA ARG A 678 16.87 10.72 -35.33
C ARG A 678 17.67 10.73 -34.03
N LYS A 679 17.11 10.19 -32.95
CA LYS A 679 17.72 10.13 -31.62
C LYS A 679 18.44 8.81 -31.32
N ASN A 680 18.39 7.83 -32.24
CA ASN A 680 18.87 6.47 -32.04
C ASN A 680 18.27 5.77 -30.79
N SER A 681 17.02 6.10 -30.47
CA SER A 681 16.25 5.56 -29.33
C SER A 681 15.59 4.24 -29.69
N TRP A 682 16.35 3.13 -29.68
CA TRP A 682 15.91 1.83 -30.20
C TRP A 682 14.86 1.10 -29.35
N ILE A 683 14.80 1.38 -28.04
CA ILE A 683 13.84 0.79 -27.12
C ILE A 683 12.46 1.41 -27.37
N GLU A 684 12.40 2.73 -27.40
CA GLU A 684 11.20 3.51 -27.67
C GLU A 684 10.74 3.36 -29.12
N ALA A 685 11.66 3.16 -30.07
CA ALA A 685 11.34 2.80 -31.44
C ALA A 685 10.64 1.43 -31.54
N LYS A 686 11.03 0.45 -30.70
CA LYS A 686 10.37 -0.86 -30.65
C LYS A 686 8.91 -0.72 -30.21
N GLU A 687 8.68 -0.02 -29.11
CA GLU A 687 7.33 0.22 -28.57
C GLU A 687 6.44 0.99 -29.57
N THR A 688 7.03 1.94 -30.29
CA THR A 688 6.31 2.71 -31.32
C THR A 688 5.98 1.86 -32.56
N ILE A 689 6.89 0.98 -33.00
CA ILE A 689 6.61 0.01 -34.08
C ILE A 689 5.50 -0.97 -33.65
N GLU A 690 5.51 -1.44 -32.41
CA GLU A 690 4.46 -2.32 -31.88
C GLU A 690 3.10 -1.59 -31.85
N SER A 691 3.09 -0.32 -31.47
CA SER A 691 1.89 0.54 -31.53
C SER A 691 1.38 0.75 -32.96
N LEU A 692 2.28 0.90 -33.95
CA LEU A 692 1.91 1.00 -35.37
C LEU A 692 1.27 -0.28 -35.90
N ILE A 693 1.80 -1.44 -35.51
CA ILE A 693 1.27 -2.75 -35.93
C ILE A 693 -0.10 -3.01 -35.29
N TYR A 694 -0.28 -2.58 -34.04
CA TYR A 694 -1.58 -2.60 -33.37
C TYR A 694 -2.60 -1.70 -34.07
N SER A 695 -2.23 -0.46 -34.39
CA SER A 695 -3.09 0.49 -35.11
C SER A 695 -3.46 -0.03 -36.51
N PHE A 696 -2.51 -0.64 -37.22
CA PHE A 696 -2.74 -1.30 -38.50
C PHE A 696 -3.70 -2.49 -38.41
N SER A 697 -3.59 -3.32 -37.37
CA SER A 697 -4.49 -4.47 -37.15
C SER A 697 -5.93 -4.03 -36.85
N ARG A 698 -6.11 -2.92 -36.12
CA ARG A 698 -7.43 -2.28 -35.92
C ARG A 698 -8.02 -1.80 -37.23
N LEU A 699 -7.21 -1.17 -38.08
CA LEU A 699 -7.65 -0.68 -39.39
C LEU A 699 -8.06 -1.82 -40.32
N LYS A 700 -7.33 -2.94 -40.31
CA LYS A 700 -7.67 -4.15 -41.08
C LYS A 700 -9.02 -4.74 -40.64
N LYS A 701 -9.23 -4.94 -39.33
CA LYS A 701 -10.51 -5.43 -38.77
C LYS A 701 -11.67 -4.48 -39.03
N PHE A 702 -11.44 -3.16 -38.96
CA PHE A 702 -12.44 -2.16 -39.30
C PHE A 702 -12.86 -2.26 -40.78
N THR A 703 -11.89 -2.41 -41.68
CA THR A 703 -12.15 -2.57 -43.12
C THR A 703 -12.91 -3.87 -43.40
N GLU A 704 -12.55 -4.99 -42.77
CA GLU A 704 -13.25 -6.27 -42.89
C GLU A 704 -14.71 -6.19 -42.39
N ARG A 705 -14.96 -5.43 -41.32
CA ARG A 705 -16.31 -5.21 -40.79
C ARG A 705 -17.16 -4.34 -41.71
N VAL A 706 -16.59 -3.26 -42.24
CA VAL A 706 -17.27 -2.38 -43.20
C VAL A 706 -17.63 -3.16 -44.48
N LEU A 707 -16.78 -4.10 -44.90
CA LEU A 707 -17.05 -5.00 -46.03
C LEU A 707 -18.13 -6.04 -45.75
N ALA A 708 -18.28 -6.47 -44.50
CA ALA A 708 -19.32 -7.42 -44.10
C ALA A 708 -20.71 -6.76 -43.97
N GLU A 709 -20.76 -5.43 -43.78
CA GLU A 709 -22.00 -4.67 -43.58
C GLU A 709 -22.61 -4.15 -44.92
N ASP A 710 -21.95 -4.32 -46.08
CA ASP A 710 -22.43 -3.88 -47.41
C ASP A 710 -22.46 -5.04 -48.45
N PRO A 711 -23.60 -5.76 -48.60
CA PRO A 711 -23.69 -7.00 -49.39
C PRO A 711 -23.49 -6.84 -50.91
N ASP A 712 -23.57 -5.64 -51.48
CA ASP A 712 -23.43 -5.41 -52.92
C ASP A 712 -21.98 -5.49 -53.43
N LEU A 713 -20.99 -5.48 -52.53
CA LEU A 713 -19.55 -5.55 -52.83
C LEU A 713 -18.99 -6.99 -52.88
N LEU A 714 -19.71 -7.99 -52.36
CA LEU A 714 -19.28 -9.40 -52.37
C LEU A 714 -19.61 -10.14 -53.67
N THR A 715 -20.28 -9.48 -54.63
CA THR A 715 -20.80 -10.10 -55.87
C THR A 715 -20.22 -9.54 -57.18
N LYS A 716 -19.07 -8.84 -57.16
CA LYS A 716 -18.35 -8.45 -58.38
C LYS A 716 -16.92 -8.95 -58.42
#